data_AF-A0A1L9UER7-F1
#
_entry.id   AF-A0A1L9UER7-F1
#
_cell.length_a   1.000
_cell.length_b   1.000
_cell.length_c   1.000
_cell.angle_alpha   90.00
_cell.angle_beta   90.00
_cell.angle_gamma   90.00
#
_symmetry.space_group_name_H-M   'P 1'
#
loop_
_entity.id
_entity.type
_entity.pdbx_description
1 polymer ?
#
loop_
_entity_poly.entity_id
_entity_poly.type
_entity_poly.pdbx_seq_one_letter_code
_entity_poly.pdbx_strand_id
1 'polypeptide(L)'
;MLTMVEHASKKPTSDHGRESALDSGPPASKRRRIGLACNACRTRKSRCDGQRPSCSSCISLGFDCFYEPSESATNIIVRKGYVSDLEQRLASVEHKLERLNDVLRGHLSPCPTNYACHPASSTPAREPVVTRAKETNATGLEEPQDEDASTNGMAMTFIEEQSSAFFGESSNINFTQLLLRGIAAVHRASPAVTFAVDKDSALRESIVASVSQGQSYHPAAASLTHLDSSPTALPSVEEMDSLLDIYFDTAGAVFPFIHEETMRKTYTECKHNGFIRARRTWLGTLNMMFAIASSFDRDRVASAKKRFEKSNVFYKRALELCGDLSRRVISLEMVHYLLLVVIHCQGTQRSVQAWNNHGLVIRSAIALGLHSDTAGRTVDPVHKDYRRRTWVVIYCLDKVLSVAFGRPASIPDEQVVGREPVHGLSPCSSGSQSILDLPGEFLAVSFRLYQVMGKSLINQYGANLEDSDLDPDDMASLKASGELRKMLQIWAASLPSHLRLCEPESSILLHNSPANRFRVILTLRYYSLAILIHKPLLSATIRHLFRTESAAIGSPPYLIRLAMAEAHECIRAAQLTIEIVHSIIFTDPTSKNNLGAWFFTLYYVFTASLVISGRLLWAQHGENVVDEAAVKDSKILLSKAETIFHELDQENSLVLSCLEYIRRLARMCSIKGAAPNTADGRFEAASTLNPAVSNNQSASDPVSGSAEPVFFNVEDMEAFQLFSSEIFDPSIFEGFHQSPVEGFALGNGLWEGSPRGVNCNYLIMSSNPVPTALTQIPLEEDARPLYSDAELRDYLECIKVPPKYLDSMVLKDATQAGTKEHGLPLLHALTRYHTCNVPFENLVLHYSTHKTVTLDPAELYTKIVRRRLGGRCMENNIFFGTVLRSLGYEVRNCGGRVARAMSPYPEVRRNQRATYDGWNHMLNLVRLDDEWYVVDVGMGSMGPNLPYPLRDGFETISIAPRLIRLQLRPIAESYATRSASGTGPPKMWCFDVCYNPADAAKKEWVPTYCFTETEFLPQDYEVLSWFTSTNPRSFFTRYVTCTKMLMDEEKEVIVGNLTLFADTVRETIGANRRVIKECKTEDERLQALAEIFNVHLTDEEKKAIPDDRRLA
;
A
#
# COMPACT_ATOMS: atom_id res chain seq x y z
N MET A 1 -52.59 30.07 48.50
CA MET A 1 -53.05 28.68 48.29
C MET A 1 -51.79 27.83 48.17
N LEU A 2 -51.49 26.82 49.00
CA LEU A 2 -52.31 25.67 49.49
C LEU A 2 -52.58 24.65 48.37
N THR A 3 -52.43 23.32 48.47
CA THR A 3 -51.88 22.34 49.47
C THR A 3 -51.93 20.94 48.79
N MET A 4 -51.24 19.84 49.12
CA MET A 4 -50.06 19.41 49.95
C MET A 4 -49.64 18.01 49.34
N VAL A 5 -48.92 17.00 49.87
CA VAL A 5 -48.16 16.55 51.07
C VAL A 5 -47.21 15.43 50.52
N GLU A 6 -45.93 15.22 50.87
CA GLU A 6 -45.31 14.66 52.10
C GLU A 6 -45.74 13.22 52.49
N HIS A 7 -45.08 12.43 53.35
CA HIS A 7 -43.79 12.44 54.11
C HIS A 7 -43.20 11.00 53.99
N ALA A 8 -42.05 10.50 54.49
CA ALA A 8 -41.02 10.86 55.48
C ALA A 8 -39.69 10.14 55.05
N SER A 9 -38.45 10.40 55.52
CA SER A 9 -37.85 11.08 56.69
C SER A 9 -37.72 10.28 58.01
N LYS A 10 -36.48 10.14 58.53
CA LYS A 10 -36.15 10.24 59.98
C LYS A 10 -34.64 10.35 60.31
N LYS A 11 -34.34 11.13 61.35
CA LYS A 11 -33.06 11.25 62.12
C LYS A 11 -33.23 10.57 63.51
N PRO A 12 -32.17 10.41 64.35
CA PRO A 12 -31.62 11.47 65.26
C PRO A 12 -30.05 11.52 65.19
N THR A 13 -29.20 12.32 65.87
CA THR A 13 -29.17 13.26 67.04
C THR A 13 -29.12 12.62 68.45
N SER A 14 -28.37 13.12 69.45
CA SER A 14 -27.31 14.16 69.58
C SER A 14 -26.32 13.69 70.70
N ASP A 15 -25.48 14.43 71.45
CA ASP A 15 -25.19 15.86 71.74
C ASP A 15 -23.64 15.97 72.02
N HIS A 16 -22.95 16.72 72.91
CA HIS A 16 -23.27 17.73 73.95
C HIS A 16 -22.07 18.67 74.25
N GLY A 17 -22.29 19.99 74.39
CA GLY A 17 -21.34 20.96 74.99
C GLY A 17 -19.99 21.20 74.26
N ARG A 18 -18.95 21.84 74.86
CA ARG A 18 -18.78 22.91 75.91
C ARG A 18 -17.26 23.23 76.00
N GLU A 19 -16.72 24.41 76.35
CA GLU A 19 -17.21 25.81 76.43
C GLU A 19 -16.02 26.82 76.59
N SER A 20 -16.23 28.12 76.32
CA SER A 20 -15.30 29.28 76.52
C SER A 20 -14.04 29.39 75.62
N ALA A 21 -13.50 30.58 75.30
CA ALA A 21 -14.08 31.93 75.11
C ALA A 21 -13.02 32.88 74.46
N LEU A 22 -13.39 33.67 73.44
CA LEU A 22 -12.85 35.02 73.13
C LEU A 22 -13.59 35.67 71.93
N ASP A 23 -13.35 36.96 71.71
CA ASP A 23 -14.17 37.88 70.90
C ASP A 23 -13.52 38.29 69.54
N SER A 24 -14.27 39.08 68.76
CA SER A 24 -13.97 39.73 67.47
C SER A 24 -14.15 38.87 66.20
N GLY A 25 -15.03 39.33 65.31
CA GLY A 25 -15.40 38.65 64.07
C GLY A 25 -14.39 38.81 62.92
N PRO A 26 -14.36 37.87 61.95
CA PRO A 26 -13.39 37.90 60.86
C PRO A 26 -13.60 39.10 59.92
N PRO A 27 -12.51 39.76 59.46
CA PRO A 27 -12.58 41.03 58.77
C PRO A 27 -13.13 40.93 57.34
N ALA A 28 -13.72 42.02 56.86
CA ALA A 28 -14.18 42.18 55.48
C ALA A 28 -13.08 41.77 54.48
N SER A 29 -13.39 40.78 53.63
CA SER A 29 -12.38 40.10 52.81
C SER A 29 -11.65 41.07 51.88
N LYS A 30 -10.32 41.14 52.02
CA LYS A 30 -9.50 42.12 51.29
C LYS A 30 -9.64 41.90 49.77
N ARG A 31 -10.26 42.89 49.12
CA ARG A 31 -10.67 42.92 47.72
C ARG A 31 -9.57 42.43 46.77
N ARG A 32 -9.80 41.28 46.12
CA ARG A 32 -8.85 40.66 45.19
C ARG A 32 -8.62 41.59 43.98
N ARG A 33 -7.45 42.22 43.91
CA ARG A 33 -7.09 43.17 42.83
C ARG A 33 -6.83 42.38 41.55
N ILE A 34 -7.78 42.40 40.61
CA ILE A 34 -7.62 41.78 39.28
C ILE A 34 -6.66 42.62 38.42
N GLY A 35 -5.80 41.95 37.65
CA GLY A 35 -4.81 42.62 36.78
C GLY A 35 -5.42 43.21 35.51
N LEU A 36 -6.55 42.67 35.05
CA LEU A 36 -7.28 43.12 33.87
C LEU A 36 -8.80 42.99 34.12
N ALA A 37 -9.55 44.04 33.79
CA ALA A 37 -11.01 44.02 33.76
C ALA A 37 -11.50 43.79 32.32
N CYS A 38 -12.69 43.21 32.14
CA CYS A 38 -13.29 43.07 30.81
C CYS A 38 -13.65 44.44 30.22
N ASN A 39 -13.66 44.55 28.88
CA ASN A 39 -13.84 45.84 28.22
C ASN A 39 -15.20 46.49 28.56
N ALA A 40 -16.28 45.72 28.65
CA ALA A 40 -17.60 46.24 29.05
C ALA A 40 -17.60 46.90 30.45
N CYS A 41 -16.92 46.33 31.45
CA CYS A 41 -16.78 46.98 32.76
C CYS A 41 -15.77 48.13 32.73
N ARG A 42 -14.70 48.02 31.94
CA ARG A 42 -13.67 49.06 31.78
C ARG A 42 -14.28 50.35 31.20
N THR A 43 -15.05 50.23 30.11
CA THR A 43 -15.77 51.34 29.46
C THR A 43 -16.80 51.98 30.38
N ARG A 44 -17.58 51.19 31.13
CA ARG A 44 -18.57 51.71 32.11
C ARG A 44 -17.95 52.15 33.44
N LYS A 45 -16.64 52.02 33.62
CA LYS A 45 -15.90 52.25 34.88
C LYS A 45 -16.51 51.46 36.07
N SER A 46 -17.18 50.34 35.80
CA SER A 46 -17.89 49.52 36.77
C SER A 46 -16.98 48.44 37.40
N ARG A 47 -17.45 47.80 38.46
CA ARG A 47 -16.67 46.82 39.23
C ARG A 47 -16.68 45.44 38.54
N CYS A 48 -15.64 45.14 37.76
CA CYS A 48 -15.35 43.78 37.30
C CYS A 48 -14.78 42.91 38.43
N ASP A 49 -15.17 41.64 38.48
CA ASP A 49 -14.67 40.61 39.41
C ASP A 49 -13.66 39.64 38.75
N GLY A 50 -13.57 39.62 37.42
CA GLY A 50 -12.54 38.92 36.66
C GLY A 50 -12.85 37.46 36.32
N GLN A 51 -14.11 37.02 36.48
CA GLN A 51 -14.53 35.68 36.08
C GLN A 51 -14.59 35.53 34.54
N ARG A 52 -14.43 34.30 34.07
CA ARG A 52 -14.47 33.90 32.66
C ARG A 52 -15.37 32.67 32.49
N PRO A 53 -16.10 32.51 31.36
CA PRO A 53 -16.07 33.34 30.15
C PRO A 53 -16.57 34.77 30.39
N SER A 54 -17.61 34.96 31.20
CA SER A 54 -18.17 36.27 31.54
C SER A 54 -18.00 36.62 33.03
N CYS A 55 -17.90 37.92 33.33
CA CYS A 55 -17.79 38.45 34.69
C CYS A 55 -19.19 38.68 35.29
N SER A 56 -19.35 38.58 36.62
CA SER A 56 -20.68 38.63 37.25
C SER A 56 -21.41 39.96 37.02
N SER A 57 -20.67 41.08 36.90
CA SER A 57 -21.24 42.39 36.57
C SER A 57 -21.73 42.51 35.12
N CYS A 58 -21.22 41.70 34.19
CA CYS A 58 -21.70 41.66 32.82
C CYS A 58 -22.88 40.68 32.66
N ILE A 59 -22.83 39.52 33.33
CA ILE A 59 -23.91 38.53 33.35
C ILE A 59 -25.20 39.16 33.93
N SER A 60 -25.10 39.80 35.11
CA SER A 60 -26.25 40.42 35.79
C SER A 60 -26.84 41.65 35.08
N LEU A 61 -26.12 42.21 34.10
CA LEU A 61 -26.55 43.38 33.32
C LEU A 61 -26.80 43.07 31.84
N GLY A 62 -26.70 41.80 31.40
CA GLY A 62 -26.99 41.38 30.04
C GLY A 62 -26.04 41.93 28.96
N PHE A 63 -24.73 42.02 29.23
CA PHE A 63 -23.75 42.58 28.30
C PHE A 63 -22.59 41.64 27.96
N ASP A 64 -22.12 41.70 26.71
CA ASP A 64 -20.97 40.92 26.25
C ASP A 64 -19.69 41.25 27.02
N CYS A 65 -18.94 40.20 27.36
CA CYS A 65 -17.87 40.25 28.35
C CYS A 65 -16.53 39.73 27.83
N PHE A 66 -16.00 40.37 26.79
CA PHE A 66 -14.68 40.04 26.26
C PHE A 66 -13.53 40.71 27.05
N TYR A 67 -12.36 40.07 27.01
CA TYR A 67 -11.12 40.52 27.63
C TYR A 67 -10.02 40.55 26.57
N GLU A 68 -9.69 41.75 26.12
CA GLU A 68 -8.69 42.03 25.08
C GLU A 68 -7.25 41.85 25.62
N PRO A 69 -6.38 41.07 24.94
CA PRO A 69 -4.97 40.99 25.29
C PRO A 69 -4.26 42.34 25.06
N SER A 70 -3.31 42.69 25.93
CA SER A 70 -2.43 43.84 25.74
C SER A 70 -1.03 43.33 25.40
N GLU A 71 -0.47 43.79 24.28
CA GLU A 71 0.81 43.34 23.71
C GLU A 71 2.06 43.84 24.47
N SER A 72 1.94 44.13 25.78
CA SER A 72 3.01 44.81 26.54
C SER A 72 3.02 44.42 28.03
N ALA A 73 2.95 43.11 28.33
CA ALA A 73 3.00 42.62 29.72
C ALA A 73 3.65 41.23 29.87
N THR A 74 4.96 41.12 29.63
CA THR A 74 5.79 39.96 30.00
C THR A 74 5.99 39.85 31.52
N ASN A 75 4.93 39.50 32.25
CA ASN A 75 4.97 39.16 33.68
C ASN A 75 3.84 38.17 34.04
N ILE A 76 4.15 36.88 34.10
CA ILE A 76 3.17 35.83 34.42
C ILE A 76 2.90 35.84 35.94
N ILE A 77 1.79 36.47 36.35
CA ILE A 77 1.33 36.44 37.74
C ILE A 77 0.68 35.07 38.02
N VAL A 78 1.52 34.09 38.36
CA VAL A 78 1.06 32.74 38.74
C VAL A 78 0.15 32.83 39.97
N ARG A 79 -1.02 32.18 39.91
CA ARG A 79 -1.95 32.15 41.05
C ARG A 79 -1.32 31.36 42.19
N LYS A 80 -1.17 31.95 43.39
CA LYS A 80 -0.64 31.27 44.59
C LYS A 80 -1.36 29.94 44.92
N GLY A 81 -2.63 29.79 44.54
CA GLY A 81 -3.35 28.51 44.64
C GLY A 81 -2.79 27.40 43.72
N TYR A 82 -2.37 27.72 42.49
CA TYR A 82 -1.73 26.76 41.59
C TYR A 82 -0.31 26.42 42.05
N VAL A 83 0.41 27.39 42.62
CA VAL A 83 1.70 27.12 43.29
C VAL A 83 1.48 26.21 44.50
N SER A 84 0.49 26.48 45.35
CA SER A 84 0.14 25.64 46.50
C SER A 84 -0.32 24.23 46.12
N ASP A 85 -1.02 24.07 45.00
CA ASP A 85 -1.46 22.77 44.47
C ASP A 85 -0.27 22.00 43.87
N LEU A 86 0.69 22.70 43.25
CA LEU A 86 1.97 22.13 42.83
C LEU A 86 2.86 21.78 44.04
N GLU A 87 2.96 22.63 45.07
CA GLU A 87 3.68 22.37 46.32
C GLU A 87 3.09 21.16 47.05
N GLN A 88 1.75 21.04 47.12
CA GLN A 88 1.08 19.88 47.72
C GLN A 88 1.23 18.60 46.89
N ARG A 89 1.23 18.70 45.56
CA ARG A 89 1.54 17.56 44.67
C ARG A 89 3.01 17.16 44.71
N LEU A 90 3.92 18.13 44.80
CA LEU A 90 5.36 17.93 44.94
C LEU A 90 5.64 17.23 46.27
N ALA A 91 5.14 17.75 47.40
CA ALA A 91 5.22 17.08 48.70
C ALA A 91 4.59 15.66 48.68
N SER A 92 3.52 15.43 47.90
CA SER A 92 2.95 14.09 47.71
C SER A 92 3.80 13.15 46.85
N VAL A 93 4.69 13.68 46.00
CA VAL A 93 5.66 12.91 45.19
C VAL A 93 6.96 12.72 45.95
N GLU A 94 7.47 13.76 46.62
CA GLU A 94 8.61 13.72 47.53
C GLU A 94 8.35 12.73 48.66
N HIS A 95 7.21 12.77 49.35
CA HIS A 95 6.88 11.79 50.39
C HIS A 95 6.76 10.36 49.84
N LYS A 96 6.38 10.16 48.57
CA LYS A 96 6.40 8.84 47.91
C LYS A 96 7.83 8.41 47.56
N LEU A 97 8.69 9.34 47.16
CA LEU A 97 10.11 9.11 46.87
C LEU A 97 10.89 8.83 48.16
N GLU A 98 10.68 9.58 49.24
CA GLU A 98 11.19 9.31 50.58
C GLU A 98 10.76 7.92 51.04
N ARG A 99 9.47 7.57 50.95
CA ARG A 99 9.01 6.23 51.32
C ARG A 99 9.55 5.12 50.41
N LEU A 100 10.02 5.44 49.19
CA LEU A 100 10.78 4.51 48.34
C LEU A 100 12.25 4.42 48.77
N ASN A 101 12.84 5.56 49.14
CA ASN A 101 14.23 5.71 49.56
C ASN A 101 14.47 5.11 50.94
N ASP A 102 13.48 5.14 51.84
CA ASP A 102 13.47 4.44 53.12
C ASP A 102 13.36 2.92 52.94
N VAL A 103 12.61 2.44 51.94
CA VAL A 103 12.61 1.02 51.56
C VAL A 103 13.98 0.62 50.98
N LEU A 104 14.60 1.47 50.14
CA LEU A 104 15.95 1.24 49.61
C LEU A 104 17.02 1.26 50.71
N ARG A 105 16.95 2.18 51.67
CA ARG A 105 17.81 2.24 52.87
C ARG A 105 17.56 1.07 53.83
N GLY A 106 16.32 0.61 53.95
CA GLY A 106 15.95 -0.57 54.72
C GLY A 106 16.62 -1.86 54.23
N HIS A 107 17.02 -1.91 52.96
CA HIS A 107 17.79 -3.00 52.37
C HIS A 107 19.31 -2.76 52.34
N LEU A 108 19.81 -1.59 52.77
CA LEU A 108 21.23 -1.22 52.74
C LEU A 108 21.67 -0.49 54.01
N SER A 109 22.17 -1.25 54.99
CA SER A 109 22.99 -0.75 56.10
C SER A 109 24.40 -1.37 56.07
N PRO A 110 25.44 -0.67 56.56
CA PRO A 110 26.71 -0.67 55.83
C PRO A 110 27.93 -1.16 56.62
N CYS A 111 29.00 -1.53 55.89
CA CYS A 111 30.38 -1.59 56.36
C CYS A 111 31.36 -1.39 55.16
N PRO A 112 32.63 -0.99 55.36
CA PRO A 112 33.03 0.32 54.81
C PRO A 112 34.44 0.37 54.16
N THR A 113 34.78 1.52 53.55
CA THR A 113 36.16 2.02 53.23
C THR A 113 37.01 1.14 52.27
N ASN A 114 37.97 1.62 51.46
CA ASN A 114 38.44 2.94 50.98
C ASN A 114 38.63 2.80 49.44
N TYR A 115 38.78 3.83 48.60
CA TYR A 115 39.89 4.79 48.49
C TYR A 115 39.47 6.01 47.64
N ALA A 116 40.28 7.07 47.64
CA ALA A 116 40.04 8.30 46.88
C ALA A 116 41.18 8.65 45.90
N CYS A 117 40.82 9.03 44.67
CA CYS A 117 41.55 9.92 43.75
C CYS A 117 40.53 10.39 42.69
N HIS A 118 40.11 11.65 42.66
CA HIS A 118 40.78 12.84 42.12
C HIS A 118 40.57 13.03 40.59
N PRO A 119 40.21 14.25 40.14
CA PRO A 119 39.79 14.50 38.76
C PRO A 119 40.97 14.84 37.83
N ALA A 120 40.83 14.52 36.55
CA ALA A 120 41.69 15.01 35.48
C ALA A 120 40.86 15.31 34.22
N SER A 121 41.02 16.50 33.66
CA SER A 121 40.34 16.95 32.44
C SER A 121 41.30 16.96 31.26
N SER A 122 41.05 16.14 30.23
CA SER A 122 41.59 16.36 28.87
C SER A 122 40.92 15.43 27.87
N THR A 123 39.94 15.93 27.11
CA THR A 123 39.39 15.25 25.94
C THR A 123 39.85 15.99 24.69
N PRO A 124 40.83 15.46 23.92
CA PRO A 124 41.10 15.96 22.58
C PRO A 124 39.90 15.68 21.67
N ALA A 125 39.62 16.58 20.73
CA ALA A 125 38.65 16.30 19.68
C ALA A 125 39.12 15.11 18.83
N ARG A 126 38.16 14.28 18.37
CA ARG A 126 38.38 13.27 17.34
C ARG A 126 37.23 13.32 16.34
N GLU A 127 37.58 13.16 15.07
CA GLU A 127 36.67 13.39 13.94
C GLU A 127 35.62 12.27 13.83
N PRO A 128 34.42 12.56 13.28
CA PRO A 128 33.44 11.53 12.97
C PRO A 128 33.96 10.68 11.80
N VAL A 129 34.29 9.41 12.08
CA VAL A 129 34.61 8.43 11.04
C VAL A 129 33.32 8.10 10.29
N VAL A 130 33.17 8.62 9.07
CA VAL A 130 32.02 8.31 8.21
C VAL A 130 32.12 6.86 7.74
N THR A 131 31.34 5.98 8.37
CA THR A 131 31.16 4.59 7.96
C THR A 131 30.35 4.52 6.67
N ARG A 132 31.06 4.67 5.55
CA ARG A 132 30.59 4.52 4.16
C ARG A 132 29.58 3.37 4.02
N ALA A 133 28.31 3.72 3.84
CA ALA A 133 27.29 2.76 3.44
C ALA A 133 27.65 2.15 2.08
N LYS A 134 27.40 0.85 1.90
CA LYS A 134 27.54 0.20 0.60
C LYS A 134 26.28 0.48 -0.24
N GLU A 135 26.43 1.32 -1.26
CA GLU A 135 25.45 1.42 -2.34
C GLU A 135 25.43 0.11 -3.15
N THR A 136 24.41 -0.71 -2.96
CA THR A 136 24.15 -1.88 -3.80
C THR A 136 23.45 -1.45 -5.08
N ASN A 137 24.24 -1.20 -6.14
CA ASN A 137 23.74 -0.90 -7.47
C ASN A 137 22.91 -2.05 -8.04
N ALA A 138 21.58 -1.90 -8.08
CA ALA A 138 20.66 -2.85 -8.70
C ALA A 138 20.47 -2.53 -10.19
N THR A 139 21.32 -3.11 -11.05
CA THR A 139 21.25 -2.94 -12.51
C THR A 139 20.28 -3.90 -13.16
N GLY A 140 19.27 -3.37 -13.87
CA GLY A 140 18.49 -4.08 -14.88
C GLY A 140 17.50 -5.13 -14.37
N LEU A 141 16.20 -4.89 -14.56
CA LEU A 141 15.15 -5.90 -14.39
C LEU A 141 14.14 -5.80 -15.52
N GLU A 142 13.66 -6.95 -15.95
CA GLU A 142 12.69 -7.14 -17.03
C GLU A 142 11.25 -7.00 -16.50
N GLU A 143 10.26 -7.02 -17.39
CA GLU A 143 8.85 -7.12 -16.97
C GLU A 143 8.52 -8.59 -16.63
N PRO A 144 7.96 -8.89 -15.45
CA PRO A 144 7.55 -10.24 -15.11
C PRO A 144 6.43 -10.78 -16.00
N GLN A 145 6.61 -12.00 -16.50
CA GLN A 145 5.54 -12.76 -17.15
C GLN A 145 4.67 -13.41 -16.06
N ASP A 146 3.40 -12.98 -15.97
CA ASP A 146 2.31 -13.67 -15.25
C ASP A 146 2.66 -14.18 -13.83
N GLU A 147 3.33 -13.33 -13.04
CA GLU A 147 4.02 -13.68 -11.78
C GLU A 147 3.08 -13.91 -10.57
N ASP A 148 1.82 -14.27 -10.82
CA ASP A 148 0.73 -14.44 -9.84
C ASP A 148 0.85 -15.74 -9.00
N ALA A 149 2.09 -16.24 -8.85
CA ALA A 149 2.45 -17.53 -8.28
C ALA A 149 3.42 -17.46 -7.06
N SER A 150 4.06 -16.31 -6.81
CA SER A 150 5.07 -16.19 -5.73
C SER A 150 4.49 -15.99 -4.33
N THR A 151 3.29 -15.42 -4.20
CA THR A 151 2.75 -14.95 -2.90
C THR A 151 1.66 -15.84 -2.31
N ASN A 152 2.08 -17.06 -1.98
CA ASN A 152 1.59 -17.89 -0.86
C ASN A 152 0.66 -17.18 0.16
N GLY A 153 -0.63 -17.56 0.16
CA GLY A 153 -1.67 -16.92 0.96
C GLY A 153 -1.41 -16.92 2.46
N MET A 154 -1.23 -15.72 3.04
CA MET A 154 -0.86 -15.39 4.43
C MET A 154 0.43 -16.02 5.00
N ALA A 155 0.92 -17.12 4.43
CA ALA A 155 1.98 -17.97 4.99
C ALA A 155 3.39 -17.74 4.39
N MET A 156 3.66 -16.52 3.88
CA MET A 156 4.93 -16.00 3.32
C MET A 156 5.24 -16.29 1.85
N THR A 157 5.49 -15.21 1.11
CA THR A 157 6.46 -15.16 0.01
C THR A 157 7.84 -15.64 0.49
N PHE A 158 8.56 -16.36 -0.36
CA PHE A 158 10.02 -16.41 -0.21
C PHE A 158 10.60 -15.03 -0.54
N ILE A 159 11.66 -14.63 0.18
CA ILE A 159 12.21 -13.28 0.07
C ILE A 159 13.13 -13.19 -1.14
N GLU A 160 12.55 -12.94 -2.30
CA GLU A 160 13.27 -12.33 -3.42
C GLU A 160 13.33 -10.82 -3.22
N GLU A 161 14.53 -10.25 -3.40
CA GLU A 161 14.92 -8.93 -2.90
C GLU A 161 14.38 -7.75 -3.75
N GLN A 162 13.32 -8.01 -4.52
CA GLN A 162 12.84 -7.16 -5.63
C GLN A 162 11.32 -6.90 -5.59
N SER A 163 10.59 -7.50 -4.63
CA SER A 163 9.16 -7.24 -4.42
C SER A 163 8.89 -5.77 -4.11
N SER A 164 8.06 -5.11 -4.91
CA SER A 164 7.68 -3.70 -4.73
C SER A 164 6.54 -3.48 -3.71
N ALA A 165 6.13 -4.52 -2.99
CA ALA A 165 5.00 -4.47 -2.06
C ALA A 165 5.44 -4.10 -0.63
N PHE A 166 4.72 -3.17 0.00
CA PHE A 166 4.91 -2.81 1.40
C PHE A 166 4.46 -3.93 2.36
N PHE A 167 5.30 -4.18 3.38
CA PHE A 167 5.10 -5.19 4.44
C PHE A 167 5.64 -4.70 5.81
N GLY A 168 4.82 -3.93 6.53
CA GLY A 168 5.14 -3.39 7.85
C GLY A 168 5.35 -4.42 8.97
N GLU A 169 5.70 -3.91 10.15
CA GLU A 169 6.26 -4.67 11.29
C GLU A 169 5.38 -5.81 11.83
N SER A 170 4.04 -5.71 11.74
CA SER A 170 3.17 -6.80 12.22
C SER A 170 3.35 -8.09 11.42
N SER A 171 3.80 -7.99 10.16
CA SER A 171 3.92 -9.10 9.22
C SER A 171 4.92 -10.17 9.67
N ASN A 172 4.76 -11.39 9.16
CA ASN A 172 5.79 -12.43 9.34
C ASN A 172 7.04 -12.16 8.48
N ILE A 173 6.94 -11.32 7.45
CA ILE A 173 8.04 -10.96 6.55
C ILE A 173 9.09 -10.14 7.30
N ASN A 174 8.68 -9.06 7.97
CA ASN A 174 9.57 -8.21 8.76
C ASN A 174 10.29 -9.01 9.87
N PHE A 175 9.57 -9.84 10.63
CA PHE A 175 10.16 -10.69 11.68
C PHE A 175 11.13 -11.74 11.12
N THR A 176 10.82 -12.32 9.96
CA THR A 176 11.72 -13.25 9.26
C THR A 176 13.04 -12.55 8.85
N GLN A 177 12.96 -11.33 8.34
CA GLN A 177 14.14 -10.52 8.03
C GLN A 177 14.99 -10.21 9.28
N LEU A 178 14.35 -9.97 10.44
CA LEU A 178 15.05 -9.79 11.73
C LEU A 178 15.79 -11.07 12.16
N LEU A 179 15.15 -12.24 12.08
CA LEU A 179 15.79 -13.52 12.41
C LEU A 179 17.02 -13.78 11.53
N LEU A 180 16.90 -13.56 10.22
CA LEU A 180 18.02 -13.72 9.27
C LEU A 180 19.16 -12.71 9.54
N ARG A 181 18.85 -11.46 9.90
CA ARG A 181 19.85 -10.47 10.33
C ARG A 181 20.59 -10.93 11.61
N GLY A 182 19.88 -11.51 12.57
CA GLY A 182 20.49 -12.05 13.80
C GLY A 182 21.42 -13.24 13.54
N ILE A 183 21.00 -14.21 12.71
CA ILE A 183 21.85 -15.33 12.28
C ILE A 183 23.13 -14.84 11.60
N ALA A 184 23.03 -13.85 10.71
CA ALA A 184 24.20 -13.27 10.05
C ALA A 184 25.17 -12.59 11.05
N ALA A 185 24.66 -11.88 12.05
CA ALA A 185 25.49 -11.28 13.10
C ALA A 185 26.25 -12.33 13.93
N VAL A 186 25.58 -13.43 14.33
CA VAL A 186 26.24 -14.57 15.01
C VAL A 186 27.38 -15.14 14.17
N HIS A 187 27.14 -15.40 12.89
CA HIS A 187 28.14 -16.03 12.02
C HIS A 187 29.40 -15.17 11.81
N ARG A 188 29.30 -13.84 11.86
CA ARG A 188 30.47 -12.94 11.75
C ARG A 188 31.33 -12.88 13.03
N ALA A 189 30.84 -13.37 14.17
CA ALA A 189 31.56 -13.34 15.45
C ALA A 189 32.52 -14.52 15.69
N SER A 190 32.56 -15.52 14.80
CA SER A 190 33.42 -16.71 14.96
C SER A 190 34.84 -16.46 14.38
N PRO A 191 35.94 -16.55 15.16
CA PRO A 191 37.27 -16.11 14.70
C PRO A 191 37.99 -16.97 13.63
N ALA A 192 37.34 -17.98 13.06
CA ALA A 192 37.93 -18.91 12.12
C ALA A 192 37.49 -18.60 10.67
N VAL A 193 38.45 -18.65 9.73
CA VAL A 193 38.29 -18.36 8.28
C VAL A 193 38.26 -16.86 7.90
N THR A 194 39.40 -16.20 8.07
CA THR A 194 39.74 -14.93 7.42
C THR A 194 40.20 -15.14 5.96
N PHE A 195 39.26 -15.07 5.01
CA PHE A 195 39.51 -14.69 3.61
C PHE A 195 38.26 -14.00 3.03
N ALA A 196 38.46 -13.15 2.02
CA ALA A 196 37.61 -11.99 1.74
C ALA A 196 36.35 -12.22 0.86
N VAL A 197 35.63 -11.11 0.61
CA VAL A 197 34.41 -10.93 -0.22
C VAL A 197 33.09 -11.29 0.49
N ASP A 198 32.01 -10.60 0.09
CA ASP A 198 30.72 -10.50 0.80
C ASP A 198 29.98 -11.84 0.99
N LYS A 199 29.93 -12.31 2.24
CA LYS A 199 29.21 -13.53 2.63
C LYS A 199 27.76 -13.30 3.09
N ASP A 200 27.35 -12.07 3.37
CA ASP A 200 25.96 -11.76 3.75
C ASP A 200 24.98 -12.05 2.60
N SER A 201 25.37 -11.70 1.37
CA SER A 201 24.63 -12.02 0.14
C SER A 201 24.58 -13.55 -0.05
N ALA A 202 25.74 -14.20 -0.09
CA ALA A 202 25.84 -15.63 -0.35
C ALA A 202 25.05 -16.51 0.65
N LEU A 203 24.93 -16.10 1.93
CA LEU A 203 24.10 -16.84 2.88
C LEU A 203 22.60 -16.67 2.59
N ARG A 204 22.15 -15.46 2.24
CA ARG A 204 20.76 -15.18 1.81
C ARG A 204 20.42 -15.93 0.53
N GLU A 205 21.25 -15.76 -0.50
CA GLU A 205 21.11 -16.40 -1.81
C GLU A 205 21.09 -17.93 -1.69
N SER A 206 21.96 -18.52 -0.86
CA SER A 206 21.98 -19.98 -0.64
C SER A 206 20.67 -20.51 -0.06
N ILE A 207 20.03 -19.78 0.88
CA ILE A 207 18.73 -20.16 1.44
C ILE A 207 17.65 -20.07 0.36
N VAL A 208 17.58 -18.93 -0.34
CA VAL A 208 16.53 -18.64 -1.34
C VAL A 208 16.63 -19.58 -2.54
N ALA A 209 17.78 -19.58 -3.24
CA ALA A 209 18.00 -20.29 -4.49
C ALA A 209 17.84 -21.82 -4.39
N SER A 210 17.88 -22.39 -3.17
CA SER A 210 17.68 -23.82 -2.97
C SER A 210 16.37 -24.19 -2.27
N VAL A 211 15.51 -23.25 -1.82
CA VAL A 211 14.08 -23.58 -1.56
C VAL A 211 13.31 -23.56 -2.89
N SER A 212 13.68 -22.67 -3.81
CA SER A 212 13.15 -22.62 -5.19
C SER A 212 13.45 -23.88 -6.03
N GLN A 213 14.09 -24.90 -5.45
CA GLN A 213 14.26 -26.24 -6.03
C GLN A 213 13.21 -27.27 -5.54
N GLY A 214 12.24 -26.87 -4.70
CA GLY A 214 11.00 -27.62 -4.54
C GLY A 214 10.27 -27.65 -5.88
N GLN A 215 10.26 -28.82 -6.54
CA GLN A 215 9.96 -28.99 -7.98
C GLN A 215 8.93 -27.99 -8.52
N SER A 216 9.41 -27.06 -9.35
CA SER A 216 8.59 -26.30 -10.27
C SER A 216 7.97 -27.26 -11.30
N TYR A 217 6.89 -27.91 -10.89
CA TYR A 217 5.89 -28.44 -11.80
C TYR A 217 5.32 -27.25 -12.58
N HIS A 218 6.02 -26.85 -13.65
CA HIS A 218 5.36 -26.33 -14.82
C HIS A 218 4.12 -27.20 -15.05
N PRO A 219 2.94 -26.61 -15.24
CA PRO A 219 1.89 -27.30 -15.96
C PRO A 219 2.49 -27.62 -17.33
N ALA A 220 2.98 -28.85 -17.50
CA ALA A 220 3.17 -29.42 -18.81
C ALA A 220 1.87 -29.16 -19.58
N ALA A 221 1.97 -28.70 -20.82
CA ALA A 221 0.82 -28.32 -21.62
C ALA A 221 -0.04 -29.55 -21.94
N ALA A 222 -0.83 -30.00 -20.95
CA ALA A 222 -2.07 -30.67 -21.17
C ALA A 222 -2.89 -29.71 -22.02
N SER A 223 -2.96 -30.03 -23.32
CA SER A 223 -3.79 -29.30 -24.27
C SER A 223 -5.13 -29.06 -23.61
N LEU A 224 -5.57 -27.79 -23.56
CA LEU A 224 -6.94 -27.46 -23.23
C LEU A 224 -7.82 -27.92 -24.40
N THR A 225 -8.03 -29.23 -24.46
CA THR A 225 -9.19 -29.82 -25.09
C THR A 225 -10.41 -29.08 -24.57
N HIS A 226 -11.24 -28.59 -25.48
CA HIS A 226 -12.52 -28.00 -25.14
C HIS A 226 -13.40 -29.08 -24.50
N LEU A 227 -13.31 -29.21 -23.17
CA LEU A 227 -14.44 -29.64 -22.37
C LEU A 227 -15.33 -28.42 -22.19
N ASP A 228 -16.22 -28.22 -23.17
CA ASP A 228 -17.19 -27.13 -23.22
C ASP A 228 -18.07 -27.14 -21.96
N SER A 229 -17.64 -26.37 -20.95
CA SER A 229 -18.37 -26.18 -19.72
C SER A 229 -18.71 -24.70 -19.61
N SER A 230 -19.93 -24.36 -20.02
CA SER A 230 -20.50 -23.01 -19.88
C SER A 230 -20.24 -22.44 -18.47
N PRO A 231 -20.13 -21.11 -18.29
CA PRO A 231 -20.21 -20.48 -16.96
C PRO A 231 -21.49 -20.88 -16.20
N THR A 232 -22.55 -21.29 -16.90
CA THR A 232 -23.81 -21.82 -16.32
C THR A 232 -23.83 -23.34 -16.12
N ALA A 233 -22.75 -24.06 -16.44
CA ALA A 233 -22.68 -25.51 -16.28
C ALA A 233 -22.64 -25.87 -14.78
N LEU A 234 -23.58 -26.73 -14.38
CA LEU A 234 -23.71 -27.25 -13.01
C LEU A 234 -23.17 -28.69 -12.94
N PRO A 235 -22.64 -29.12 -11.78
CA PRO A 235 -22.35 -30.52 -11.50
C PRO A 235 -23.61 -31.40 -11.47
N SER A 236 -23.42 -32.70 -11.21
CA SER A 236 -24.56 -33.57 -10.85
C SER A 236 -25.23 -33.05 -9.57
N VAL A 237 -26.51 -33.39 -9.39
CA VAL A 237 -27.29 -32.97 -8.22
C VAL A 237 -26.69 -33.51 -6.92
N GLU A 238 -26.18 -34.74 -6.94
CA GLU A 238 -25.55 -35.45 -5.83
C GLU A 238 -24.17 -34.88 -5.48
N GLU A 239 -23.48 -34.29 -6.45
CA GLU A 239 -22.25 -33.53 -6.24
C GLU A 239 -22.55 -32.12 -5.69
N MET A 240 -23.56 -31.43 -6.23
CA MET A 240 -23.98 -30.11 -5.73
C MET A 240 -24.49 -30.18 -4.29
N ASP A 241 -25.34 -31.16 -3.97
CA ASP A 241 -25.84 -31.40 -2.61
C ASP A 241 -24.65 -31.59 -1.65
N SER A 242 -23.70 -32.47 -2.00
CA SER A 242 -22.53 -32.75 -1.16
C SER A 242 -21.54 -31.59 -1.04
N LEU A 243 -21.34 -30.78 -2.08
CA LEU A 243 -20.46 -29.61 -2.01
C LEU A 243 -21.11 -28.48 -1.18
N LEU A 244 -22.44 -28.38 -1.18
CA LEU A 244 -23.17 -27.44 -0.34
C LEU A 244 -23.07 -27.84 1.15
N ASP A 245 -23.17 -29.13 1.45
CA ASP A 245 -22.96 -29.67 2.80
C ASP A 245 -21.53 -29.43 3.29
N ILE A 246 -20.52 -29.79 2.49
CA ILE A 246 -19.09 -29.56 2.81
C ILE A 246 -18.82 -28.06 3.03
N TYR A 247 -19.44 -27.15 2.27
CA TYR A 247 -19.30 -25.72 2.48
C TYR A 247 -19.80 -25.29 3.87
N PHE A 248 -21.04 -25.66 4.23
CA PHE A 248 -21.62 -25.23 5.51
C PHE A 248 -20.95 -25.89 6.72
N ASP A 249 -20.57 -27.17 6.63
CA ASP A 249 -19.82 -27.89 7.69
C ASP A 249 -18.38 -27.36 7.91
N THR A 250 -17.84 -26.54 7.01
CA THR A 250 -16.46 -26.03 7.07
C THR A 250 -16.39 -24.50 7.03
N ALA A 251 -16.31 -23.90 5.85
CA ALA A 251 -16.11 -22.46 5.69
C ALA A 251 -17.34 -21.64 6.11
N GLY A 252 -18.55 -22.12 5.84
CA GLY A 252 -19.81 -21.49 6.27
C GLY A 252 -19.96 -21.45 7.78
N ALA A 253 -19.61 -22.53 8.48
CA ALA A 253 -19.56 -22.58 9.94
C ALA A 253 -18.55 -21.58 10.54
N VAL A 254 -17.37 -21.42 9.94
CA VAL A 254 -16.33 -20.47 10.41
C VAL A 254 -16.67 -19.01 10.04
N PHE A 255 -17.41 -18.80 8.95
CA PHE A 255 -17.81 -17.49 8.43
C PHE A 255 -19.32 -17.44 8.12
N PRO A 256 -20.21 -17.39 9.14
CA PRO A 256 -21.65 -17.53 8.96
C PRO A 256 -22.32 -16.22 8.47
N PHE A 257 -21.88 -15.67 7.33
CA PHE A 257 -22.47 -14.49 6.71
C PHE A 257 -23.58 -14.81 5.69
N ILE A 258 -23.60 -16.04 5.16
CA ILE A 258 -24.68 -16.57 4.31
C ILE A 258 -25.66 -17.35 5.20
N HIS A 259 -26.97 -17.11 5.05
CA HIS A 259 -27.97 -17.92 5.74
C HIS A 259 -28.16 -19.27 5.05
N GLU A 260 -27.87 -20.36 5.78
CA GLU A 260 -27.97 -21.72 5.25
C GLU A 260 -29.39 -22.08 4.81
N GLU A 261 -30.43 -21.82 5.63
CA GLU A 261 -31.81 -22.18 5.28
C GLU A 261 -32.29 -21.42 4.03
N THR A 262 -32.06 -20.10 3.96
CA THR A 262 -32.41 -19.31 2.76
C THR A 262 -31.65 -19.79 1.52
N MET A 263 -30.37 -20.15 1.66
CA MET A 263 -29.56 -20.66 0.55
C MET A 263 -30.06 -22.03 0.07
N ARG A 264 -30.28 -22.97 0.99
CA ARG A 264 -30.82 -24.32 0.70
C ARG A 264 -32.24 -24.28 0.14
N LYS A 265 -33.09 -23.38 0.64
CA LYS A 265 -34.43 -23.14 0.08
C LYS A 265 -34.34 -22.65 -1.38
N THR A 266 -33.56 -21.59 -1.64
CA THR A 266 -33.35 -21.05 -3.00
C THR A 266 -32.78 -22.12 -3.94
N TYR A 267 -31.83 -22.92 -3.45
CA TYR A 267 -31.25 -24.05 -4.18
C TYR A 267 -32.30 -25.14 -4.48
N THR A 268 -33.17 -25.49 -3.53
CA THR A 268 -34.23 -26.50 -3.68
C THR A 268 -35.32 -26.03 -4.66
N GLU A 269 -35.66 -24.75 -4.63
CA GLU A 269 -36.54 -24.10 -5.61
C GLU A 269 -35.91 -24.12 -7.01
N CYS A 270 -34.62 -23.83 -7.14
CA CYS A 270 -33.90 -23.94 -8.42
C CYS A 270 -33.82 -25.39 -8.92
N LYS A 271 -33.57 -26.36 -8.03
CA LYS A 271 -33.51 -27.80 -8.30
C LYS A 271 -34.84 -28.34 -8.86
N HIS A 272 -35.98 -27.91 -8.31
CA HIS A 272 -37.31 -28.24 -8.87
C HIS A 272 -37.58 -27.57 -10.22
N ASN A 273 -37.05 -26.36 -10.46
CA ASN A 273 -37.24 -25.60 -11.71
C ASN A 273 -36.13 -25.84 -12.74
N GLY A 274 -35.37 -26.94 -12.63
CA GLY A 274 -34.29 -27.30 -13.57
C GLY A 274 -33.16 -26.26 -13.69
N PHE A 275 -32.99 -25.40 -12.68
CA PHE A 275 -32.08 -24.25 -12.63
C PHE A 275 -32.30 -23.17 -13.72
N ILE A 276 -33.34 -23.29 -14.56
CA ILE A 276 -33.62 -22.42 -15.73
C ILE A 276 -33.78 -20.94 -15.35
N ARG A 277 -34.16 -20.64 -14.10
CA ARG A 277 -34.42 -19.27 -13.60
C ARG A 277 -33.42 -18.80 -12.54
N ALA A 278 -32.26 -19.45 -12.40
CA ALA A 278 -31.22 -19.07 -11.45
C ALA A 278 -30.64 -17.68 -11.77
N ARG A 279 -30.58 -16.79 -10.77
CA ARG A 279 -30.03 -15.43 -10.94
C ARG A 279 -28.50 -15.48 -11.06
N ARG A 280 -27.91 -14.74 -12.02
CA ARG A 280 -26.46 -14.76 -12.33
C ARG A 280 -25.57 -14.48 -11.11
N THR A 281 -26.00 -13.56 -10.23
CA THR A 281 -25.34 -13.22 -8.95
C THR A 281 -25.33 -14.39 -7.97
N TRP A 282 -26.49 -15.01 -7.76
CA TRP A 282 -26.66 -16.19 -6.92
C TRP A 282 -25.87 -17.39 -7.46
N LEU A 283 -25.87 -17.61 -8.78
CA LEU A 283 -25.11 -18.68 -9.42
C LEU A 283 -23.59 -18.49 -9.30
N GLY A 284 -23.09 -17.25 -9.39
CA GLY A 284 -21.68 -16.93 -9.12
C GLY A 284 -21.31 -17.16 -7.65
N THR A 285 -22.21 -16.82 -6.73
CA THR A 285 -22.05 -17.09 -5.29
C THR A 285 -22.00 -18.60 -5.02
N LEU A 286 -22.91 -19.39 -5.62
CA LEU A 286 -22.94 -20.85 -5.51
C LEU A 286 -21.66 -21.50 -6.07
N ASN A 287 -21.17 -21.04 -7.23
CA ASN A 287 -19.89 -21.50 -7.78
C ASN A 287 -18.72 -21.18 -6.82
N MET A 288 -18.70 -20.00 -6.19
CA MET A 288 -17.67 -19.70 -5.17
C MET A 288 -17.77 -20.61 -3.93
N MET A 289 -18.98 -20.97 -3.49
CA MET A 289 -19.16 -21.95 -2.41
C MET A 289 -18.63 -23.34 -2.81
N PHE A 290 -18.91 -23.78 -4.04
CA PHE A 290 -18.38 -25.04 -4.59
C PHE A 290 -16.85 -25.03 -4.79
N ALA A 291 -16.27 -23.88 -5.18
CA ALA A 291 -14.82 -23.71 -5.26
C ALA A 291 -14.17 -23.93 -3.89
N ILE A 292 -14.71 -23.27 -2.85
CA ILE A 292 -14.23 -23.39 -1.46
C ILE A 292 -14.44 -24.81 -0.92
N ALA A 293 -15.62 -25.42 -1.13
CA ALA A 293 -15.89 -26.79 -0.70
C ALA A 293 -14.96 -27.82 -1.35
N SER A 294 -14.66 -27.66 -2.65
CA SER A 294 -13.74 -28.54 -3.38
C SER A 294 -12.32 -28.52 -2.82
N SER A 295 -11.90 -27.44 -2.14
CA SER A 295 -10.60 -27.38 -1.45
C SER A 295 -10.54 -28.25 -0.18
N PHE A 296 -11.70 -28.61 0.40
CA PHE A 296 -11.84 -29.44 1.61
C PHE A 296 -12.33 -30.87 1.34
N ASP A 297 -12.72 -31.20 0.10
CA ASP A 297 -13.21 -32.51 -0.36
C ASP A 297 -12.10 -33.59 -0.41
N ARG A 298 -11.36 -33.78 0.69
CA ARG A 298 -10.29 -34.79 0.85
C ARG A 298 -10.83 -36.22 0.82
N ASP A 299 -12.10 -36.39 1.20
CA ASP A 299 -12.80 -37.67 1.24
C ASP A 299 -13.02 -38.26 -0.16
N ARG A 300 -13.49 -37.45 -1.13
CA ARG A 300 -13.69 -37.89 -2.53
C ARG A 300 -12.45 -37.65 -3.38
N VAL A 301 -11.62 -36.66 -3.02
CA VAL A 301 -10.44 -36.22 -3.78
C VAL A 301 -9.24 -36.07 -2.84
N ALA A 302 -8.56 -37.19 -2.56
CA ALA A 302 -7.37 -37.20 -1.70
C ALA A 302 -6.28 -36.22 -2.18
N SER A 303 -5.96 -36.24 -3.48
CA SER A 303 -4.93 -35.41 -4.10
C SER A 303 -5.21 -33.91 -3.97
N ALA A 304 -4.24 -33.15 -3.44
CA ALA A 304 -4.35 -31.70 -3.30
C ALA A 304 -4.39 -31.00 -4.66
N LYS A 305 -3.60 -31.49 -5.61
CA LYS A 305 -3.60 -30.99 -6.99
C LYS A 305 -4.99 -31.13 -7.64
N LYS A 306 -5.63 -32.30 -7.53
CA LYS A 306 -6.98 -32.51 -8.08
C LYS A 306 -8.06 -31.70 -7.38
N ARG A 307 -7.95 -31.49 -6.05
CA ARG A 307 -8.82 -30.54 -5.30
C ARG A 307 -8.66 -29.12 -5.81
N PHE A 308 -7.43 -28.66 -6.05
CA PHE A 308 -7.16 -27.33 -6.60
C PHE A 308 -7.68 -27.18 -8.04
N GLU A 309 -7.46 -28.16 -8.92
CA GLU A 309 -7.99 -28.18 -10.28
C GLU A 309 -9.52 -28.06 -10.29
N LYS A 310 -10.23 -28.91 -9.51
CA LYS A 310 -11.69 -28.86 -9.34
C LYS A 310 -12.17 -27.51 -8.79
N SER A 311 -11.50 -27.00 -7.75
CA SER A 311 -11.78 -25.69 -7.15
C SER A 311 -11.63 -24.52 -8.15
N ASN A 312 -10.56 -24.55 -8.96
CA ASN A 312 -10.25 -23.51 -9.94
C ASN A 312 -11.22 -23.50 -11.14
N VAL A 313 -11.86 -24.63 -11.48
CA VAL A 313 -12.97 -24.66 -12.47
C VAL A 313 -14.16 -23.85 -11.97
N PHE A 314 -14.62 -24.10 -10.74
CA PHE A 314 -15.72 -23.34 -10.13
C PHE A 314 -15.35 -21.86 -9.95
N TYR A 315 -14.12 -21.55 -9.55
CA TYR A 315 -13.60 -20.18 -9.46
C TYR A 315 -13.66 -19.45 -10.81
N LYS A 316 -13.26 -20.09 -11.92
CA LYS A 316 -13.34 -19.48 -13.26
C LYS A 316 -14.80 -19.19 -13.67
N ARG A 317 -15.71 -20.16 -13.53
CA ARG A 317 -17.15 -19.95 -13.78
C ARG A 317 -17.69 -18.80 -12.93
N ALA A 318 -17.30 -18.72 -11.66
CA ALA A 318 -17.67 -17.63 -10.75
C ALA A 318 -17.14 -16.26 -11.22
N LEU A 319 -15.90 -16.16 -11.71
CA LEU A 319 -15.36 -14.93 -12.31
C LEU A 319 -16.10 -14.52 -13.59
N GLU A 320 -16.38 -15.45 -14.50
CA GLU A 320 -17.14 -15.20 -15.73
C GLU A 320 -18.58 -14.75 -15.43
N LEU A 321 -19.22 -15.34 -14.42
CA LEU A 321 -20.55 -14.94 -13.97
C LEU A 321 -20.55 -13.57 -13.27
N CYS A 322 -19.54 -13.24 -12.45
CA CYS A 322 -19.69 -12.19 -11.45
C CYS A 322 -18.50 -11.21 -11.28
N GLY A 323 -17.32 -11.51 -11.81
CA GLY A 323 -16.12 -10.65 -11.65
C GLY A 323 -16.27 -9.27 -12.29
N ASP A 324 -17.01 -9.18 -13.39
CA ASP A 324 -17.26 -7.92 -14.08
C ASP A 324 -18.48 -7.16 -13.50
N LEU A 325 -19.46 -7.90 -12.97
CA LEU A 325 -20.58 -7.33 -12.22
C LEU A 325 -20.14 -6.75 -10.88
N SER A 326 -19.15 -7.34 -10.21
CA SER A 326 -18.69 -6.89 -8.88
C SER A 326 -18.08 -5.48 -8.88
N ARG A 327 -17.63 -5.00 -10.06
CA ARG A 327 -17.14 -3.63 -10.26
C ARG A 327 -18.25 -2.61 -10.55
N ARG A 328 -19.46 -3.07 -10.90
CA ARG A 328 -20.58 -2.24 -11.40
C ARG A 328 -21.88 -2.35 -10.58
N VAL A 329 -22.06 -3.41 -9.80
CA VAL A 329 -23.31 -3.75 -9.13
C VAL A 329 -23.09 -3.91 -7.63
N ILE A 330 -23.71 -3.02 -6.85
CA ILE A 330 -23.65 -3.02 -5.40
C ILE A 330 -24.91 -3.72 -4.86
N SER A 331 -24.78 -4.97 -4.43
CA SER A 331 -25.86 -5.76 -3.82
C SER A 331 -25.33 -6.67 -2.71
N LEU A 332 -26.19 -7.12 -1.79
CA LEU A 332 -25.76 -8.01 -0.70
C LEU A 332 -25.18 -9.33 -1.23
N GLU A 333 -25.74 -9.85 -2.33
CA GLU A 333 -25.21 -11.03 -3.03
C GLU A 333 -23.85 -10.77 -3.66
N MET A 334 -23.60 -9.57 -4.21
CA MET A 334 -22.27 -9.22 -4.73
C MET A 334 -21.24 -9.04 -3.61
N VAL A 335 -21.64 -8.54 -2.44
CA VAL A 335 -20.79 -8.52 -1.23
C VAL A 335 -20.51 -9.94 -0.75
N HIS A 336 -21.50 -10.83 -0.73
CA HIS A 336 -21.30 -12.25 -0.39
C HIS A 336 -20.38 -12.97 -1.37
N TYR A 337 -20.58 -12.79 -2.68
CA TYR A 337 -19.69 -13.29 -3.73
C TYR A 337 -18.25 -12.80 -3.55
N LEU A 338 -18.04 -11.48 -3.43
CA LEU A 338 -16.71 -10.91 -3.26
C LEU A 338 -16.03 -11.38 -1.95
N LEU A 339 -16.80 -11.54 -0.88
CA LEU A 339 -16.31 -12.04 0.40
C LEU A 339 -15.86 -13.52 0.29
N LEU A 340 -16.58 -14.36 -0.46
CA LEU A 340 -16.12 -15.71 -0.80
C LEU A 340 -14.86 -15.67 -1.69
N VAL A 341 -14.75 -14.76 -2.65
CA VAL A 341 -13.53 -14.58 -3.47
C VAL A 341 -12.34 -14.24 -2.57
N VAL A 342 -12.48 -13.32 -1.61
CA VAL A 342 -11.41 -13.01 -0.64
C VAL A 342 -11.01 -14.24 0.18
N ILE A 343 -11.97 -14.97 0.73
CA ILE A 343 -11.72 -16.18 1.55
C ILE A 343 -11.05 -17.29 0.71
N HIS A 344 -11.44 -17.47 -0.55
CA HIS A 344 -10.79 -18.41 -1.46
C HIS A 344 -9.36 -17.97 -1.81
N CYS A 345 -9.16 -16.70 -2.21
CA CYS A 345 -7.84 -16.18 -2.54
C CYS A 345 -6.86 -16.26 -1.35
N GLN A 346 -7.32 -16.02 -0.11
CA GLN A 346 -6.53 -16.22 1.12
C GLN A 346 -5.97 -17.64 1.28
N GLY A 347 -6.68 -18.67 0.80
CA GLY A 347 -6.24 -20.07 0.82
C GLY A 347 -5.40 -20.51 -0.39
N THR A 348 -4.95 -19.56 -1.23
CA THR A 348 -4.18 -19.81 -2.46
C THR A 348 -3.00 -18.86 -2.58
N GLN A 349 -2.18 -18.95 -3.64
CA GLN A 349 -1.02 -18.09 -3.87
C GLN A 349 -1.37 -16.67 -4.40
N ARG A 350 -2.65 -16.27 -4.33
CA ARG A 350 -3.21 -15.05 -4.95
C ARG A 350 -3.44 -13.91 -3.93
N SER A 351 -2.42 -13.60 -3.11
CA SER A 351 -2.55 -12.62 -2.01
C SER A 351 -2.95 -11.20 -2.46
N VAL A 352 -2.43 -10.75 -3.61
CA VAL A 352 -2.71 -9.42 -4.18
C VAL A 352 -4.18 -9.35 -4.63
N GLN A 353 -4.69 -10.42 -5.25
CA GLN A 353 -6.12 -10.54 -5.55
C GLN A 353 -6.96 -10.51 -4.27
N ALA A 354 -6.55 -11.20 -3.20
CA ALA A 354 -7.26 -11.18 -1.91
C ALA A 354 -7.35 -9.76 -1.32
N TRP A 355 -6.25 -9.00 -1.31
CA TRP A 355 -6.24 -7.62 -0.81
C TRP A 355 -7.09 -6.68 -1.66
N ASN A 356 -6.94 -6.72 -2.98
CA ASN A 356 -7.65 -5.83 -3.89
C ASN A 356 -9.17 -6.09 -3.89
N ASN A 357 -9.57 -7.38 -3.85
CA ASN A 357 -10.98 -7.76 -3.71
C ASN A 357 -11.54 -7.39 -2.33
N HIS A 358 -10.75 -7.50 -1.25
CA HIS A 358 -11.18 -7.07 0.09
C HIS A 358 -11.43 -5.56 0.17
N GLY A 359 -10.58 -4.74 -0.45
CA GLY A 359 -10.85 -3.30 -0.60
C GLY A 359 -12.15 -3.00 -1.36
N LEU A 360 -12.52 -3.84 -2.33
CA LEU A 360 -13.81 -3.74 -3.04
C LEU A 360 -14.99 -4.21 -2.16
N VAL A 361 -14.85 -5.31 -1.41
CA VAL A 361 -15.83 -5.78 -0.41
C VAL A 361 -16.19 -4.65 0.56
N ILE A 362 -15.19 -3.98 1.14
CA ILE A 362 -15.40 -2.91 2.12
C ILE A 362 -16.22 -1.77 1.50
N ARG A 363 -15.81 -1.25 0.34
CA ARG A 363 -16.52 -0.15 -0.34
C ARG A 363 -17.96 -0.54 -0.67
N SER A 364 -18.20 -1.75 -1.19
CA SER A 364 -19.53 -2.26 -1.49
C SER A 364 -20.39 -2.45 -0.23
N ALA A 365 -19.83 -2.95 0.87
CA ALA A 365 -20.54 -3.13 2.15
C ALA A 365 -20.86 -1.79 2.84
N ILE A 366 -19.97 -0.80 2.73
CA ILE A 366 -20.22 0.56 3.20
C ILE A 366 -21.35 1.21 2.39
N ALA A 367 -21.31 1.12 1.05
CA ALA A 367 -22.34 1.65 0.16
C ALA A 367 -23.73 1.01 0.36
N LEU A 368 -23.80 -0.28 0.73
CA LEU A 368 -25.05 -0.96 1.15
C LEU A 368 -25.56 -0.54 2.54
N GLY A 369 -24.83 0.34 3.25
CA GLY A 369 -25.17 0.75 4.60
C GLY A 369 -25.01 -0.35 5.65
N LEU A 370 -24.25 -1.44 5.39
CA LEU A 370 -24.08 -2.53 6.36
C LEU A 370 -23.40 -2.02 7.65
N HIS A 371 -22.56 -0.99 7.52
CA HIS A 371 -21.93 -0.24 8.61
C HIS A 371 -22.90 0.58 9.47
N SER A 372 -24.18 0.75 9.07
CA SER A 372 -25.22 1.45 9.85
C SER A 372 -26.32 0.51 10.40
N ASP A 373 -26.87 0.81 11.59
CA ASP A 373 -28.10 0.17 12.12
C ASP A 373 -29.40 0.86 11.63
N THR A 374 -29.33 2.08 11.06
CA THR A 374 -30.52 2.78 10.56
C THR A 374 -30.96 2.28 9.18
N ALA A 375 -29.99 1.89 8.33
CA ALA A 375 -30.21 1.43 6.96
C ALA A 375 -30.95 0.07 6.83
N GLY A 376 -31.26 -0.60 7.96
CA GLY A 376 -31.92 -1.90 8.00
C GLY A 376 -33.20 -1.95 8.84
N ARG A 377 -33.84 -0.82 9.15
CA ARG A 377 -35.00 -0.77 10.06
C ARG A 377 -36.27 -1.46 9.55
N THR A 378 -36.44 -1.57 8.23
CA THR A 378 -37.59 -2.22 7.56
C THR A 378 -37.28 -3.63 7.06
N VAL A 379 -36.09 -4.16 7.37
CA VAL A 379 -35.65 -5.48 6.93
C VAL A 379 -36.07 -6.55 7.94
N ASP A 380 -36.54 -7.68 7.43
CA ASP A 380 -36.86 -8.89 8.20
C ASP A 380 -35.75 -9.25 9.23
N PRO A 381 -36.10 -9.74 10.45
CA PRO A 381 -35.11 -10.00 11.51
C PRO A 381 -33.97 -10.94 11.11
N VAL A 382 -34.24 -11.98 10.31
CA VAL A 382 -33.24 -12.94 9.84
C VAL A 382 -32.30 -12.24 8.87
N HIS A 383 -32.84 -11.58 7.84
CA HIS A 383 -32.04 -10.81 6.88
C HIS A 383 -31.25 -9.66 7.53
N LYS A 384 -31.76 -9.08 8.62
CA LYS A 384 -31.06 -8.05 9.40
C LYS A 384 -29.85 -8.61 10.16
N ASP A 385 -29.97 -9.79 10.75
CA ASP A 385 -28.86 -10.42 11.46
C ASP A 385 -27.78 -10.91 10.49
N TYR A 386 -28.12 -11.52 9.35
CA TYR A 386 -27.10 -11.89 8.35
C TYR A 386 -26.39 -10.70 7.73
N ARG A 387 -27.05 -9.54 7.56
CA ARG A 387 -26.37 -8.27 7.22
C ARG A 387 -25.36 -7.85 8.29
N ARG A 388 -25.67 -8.03 9.58
CA ARG A 388 -24.76 -7.77 10.71
C ARG A 388 -23.59 -8.77 10.74
N ARG A 389 -23.85 -10.08 10.61
CA ARG A 389 -22.80 -11.11 10.49
C ARG A 389 -21.87 -10.84 9.30
N THR A 390 -22.42 -10.39 8.17
CA THR A 390 -21.63 -9.97 6.99
C THR A 390 -20.67 -8.83 7.35
N TRP A 391 -21.14 -7.75 7.97
CA TRP A 391 -20.26 -6.62 8.38
C TRP A 391 -19.19 -7.06 9.39
N VAL A 392 -19.57 -7.88 10.37
CA VAL A 392 -18.66 -8.43 11.39
C VAL A 392 -17.58 -9.32 10.77
N VAL A 393 -17.91 -10.20 9.81
CA VAL A 393 -16.92 -11.03 9.11
C VAL A 393 -15.96 -10.16 8.30
N ILE A 394 -16.44 -9.12 7.61
CA ILE A 394 -15.59 -8.20 6.83
C ILE A 394 -14.60 -7.47 7.77
N TYR A 395 -15.07 -6.97 8.91
CA TYR A 395 -14.19 -6.36 9.93
C TYR A 395 -13.13 -7.34 10.46
N CYS A 396 -13.52 -8.57 10.78
CA CYS A 396 -12.58 -9.58 11.26
C CYS A 396 -11.49 -9.92 10.21
N LEU A 397 -11.89 -10.07 8.93
CA LEU A 397 -10.93 -10.29 7.84
C LEU A 397 -10.04 -9.07 7.58
N ASP A 398 -10.54 -7.85 7.77
CA ASP A 398 -9.76 -6.62 7.65
C ASP A 398 -8.59 -6.59 8.63
N LYS A 399 -8.83 -6.89 9.91
CA LYS A 399 -7.74 -6.96 10.90
C LYS A 399 -6.77 -8.11 10.61
N VAL A 400 -7.27 -9.27 10.18
CA VAL A 400 -6.43 -10.44 9.81
C VAL A 400 -5.49 -10.12 8.64
N LEU A 401 -6.02 -9.58 7.53
CA LEU A 401 -5.23 -9.24 6.35
C LEU A 401 -4.22 -8.12 6.64
N SER A 402 -4.63 -7.12 7.44
CA SER A 402 -3.76 -6.02 7.87
C SER A 402 -2.57 -6.52 8.70
N VAL A 403 -2.81 -7.44 9.64
CA VAL A 403 -1.74 -8.08 10.42
C VAL A 403 -0.83 -8.93 9.55
N ALA A 404 -1.40 -9.79 8.69
CA ALA A 404 -0.66 -10.74 7.88
C ALA A 404 0.24 -10.06 6.83
N PHE A 405 -0.28 -9.03 6.15
CA PHE A 405 0.46 -8.28 5.13
C PHE A 405 1.21 -7.05 5.67
N GLY A 406 1.14 -6.74 6.97
CA GLY A 406 1.81 -5.57 7.53
C GLY A 406 1.28 -4.26 6.94
N ARG A 407 -0.04 -4.08 6.91
CA ARG A 407 -0.71 -2.91 6.33
C ARG A 407 -1.65 -2.25 7.34
N PRO A 408 -2.05 -0.99 7.15
CA PRO A 408 -3.11 -0.36 7.94
C PRO A 408 -4.48 -1.01 7.71
N ALA A 409 -5.28 -1.07 8.77
CA ALA A 409 -6.67 -1.55 8.70
C ALA A 409 -7.58 -0.50 8.04
N SER A 410 -8.47 -0.96 7.14
CA SER A 410 -9.36 -0.09 6.38
C SER A 410 -10.68 0.23 7.11
N ILE A 411 -11.05 -0.57 8.13
CA ILE A 411 -12.24 -0.32 8.96
C ILE A 411 -11.81 0.12 10.37
N PRO A 412 -12.08 1.39 10.76
CA PRO A 412 -11.93 1.87 12.14
C PRO A 412 -12.86 1.14 13.13
N ASP A 413 -12.43 0.98 14.38
CA ASP A 413 -13.17 0.22 15.40
C ASP A 413 -14.49 0.90 15.81
N GLU A 414 -14.60 2.21 15.57
CA GLU A 414 -15.81 3.02 15.76
C GLU A 414 -16.96 2.52 14.87
N GLN A 415 -16.68 1.99 13.68
CA GLN A 415 -17.68 1.54 12.71
C GLN A 415 -18.33 0.18 13.06
N VAL A 416 -17.89 -0.45 14.16
CA VAL A 416 -18.44 -1.72 14.67
C VAL A 416 -18.98 -1.64 16.10
N VAL A 417 -19.03 -0.44 16.69
CA VAL A 417 -19.62 -0.22 18.03
C VAL A 417 -21.09 -0.64 18.04
N GLY A 418 -21.48 -1.49 19.00
CA GLY A 418 -22.85 -2.01 19.13
C GLY A 418 -23.24 -3.10 18.11
N ARG A 419 -22.32 -3.55 17.25
CA ARG A 419 -22.61 -4.48 16.14
C ARG A 419 -22.32 -5.95 16.42
N GLU A 420 -22.23 -6.33 17.69
CA GLU A 420 -22.08 -7.73 18.10
C GLU A 420 -23.24 -8.59 17.53
N PRO A 421 -22.97 -9.79 16.96
CA PRO A 421 -24.00 -10.71 16.47
C PRO A 421 -25.02 -11.06 17.55
N VAL A 422 -26.30 -11.23 17.16
CA VAL A 422 -27.38 -11.43 18.13
C VAL A 422 -27.62 -12.92 18.35
N HIS A 423 -27.57 -13.37 19.61
CA HIS A 423 -27.88 -14.75 19.99
C HIS A 423 -29.33 -15.13 19.62
N GLY A 424 -29.52 -16.29 18.99
CA GLY A 424 -30.81 -17.00 18.98
C GLY A 424 -31.89 -16.50 18.00
N LEU A 425 -31.55 -15.72 16.96
CA LEU A 425 -32.51 -15.27 15.95
C LEU A 425 -32.93 -16.34 14.91
N SER A 426 -32.92 -17.63 15.29
CA SER A 426 -33.47 -18.73 14.47
C SER A 426 -34.75 -19.30 15.12
N PRO A 427 -35.94 -18.76 14.79
CA PRO A 427 -37.22 -19.29 15.25
C PRO A 427 -37.62 -20.53 14.42
N CYS A 428 -36.98 -21.67 14.66
CA CYS A 428 -37.36 -22.96 14.08
C CYS A 428 -38.86 -23.24 14.33
N SER A 429 -39.68 -23.08 13.29
CA SER A 429 -41.13 -23.09 13.38
C SER A 429 -41.72 -24.52 13.33
N SER A 430 -41.19 -25.40 14.20
CA SER A 430 -41.77 -26.68 14.62
C SER A 430 -40.96 -27.21 15.82
N GLY A 431 -41.64 -27.67 16.87
CA GLY A 431 -41.03 -27.79 18.19
C GLY A 431 -40.20 -29.05 18.46
N SER A 432 -38.88 -28.92 18.51
CA SER A 432 -38.01 -29.83 19.29
C SER A 432 -36.65 -29.20 19.63
N GLN A 433 -36.49 -28.77 20.90
CA GLN A 433 -35.27 -28.20 21.50
C GLN A 433 -34.73 -26.90 20.88
N SER A 434 -34.11 -26.06 21.72
CA SER A 434 -33.43 -24.84 21.28
C SER A 434 -32.07 -25.21 20.68
N ILE A 435 -32.00 -25.37 19.36
CA ILE A 435 -30.73 -25.59 18.65
C ILE A 435 -29.83 -24.37 18.88
N LEU A 436 -28.66 -24.61 19.48
CA LEU A 436 -27.69 -23.57 19.79
C LEU A 436 -27.05 -23.06 18.49
N ASP A 437 -27.15 -21.75 18.21
CA ASP A 437 -26.47 -21.07 17.10
C ASP A 437 -24.97 -20.91 17.38
N LEU A 438 -24.30 -22.06 17.41
CA LEU A 438 -22.89 -22.21 17.70
C LEU A 438 -21.98 -21.42 16.73
N PRO A 439 -22.27 -21.34 15.40
CA PRO A 439 -21.54 -20.44 14.49
C PRO A 439 -21.71 -18.96 14.85
N GLY A 440 -22.92 -18.52 15.21
CA GLY A 440 -23.19 -17.14 15.65
C GLY A 440 -22.43 -16.77 16.93
N GLU A 441 -22.41 -17.66 17.93
CA GLU A 441 -21.65 -17.46 19.16
C GLU A 441 -20.14 -17.47 18.92
N PHE A 442 -19.65 -18.40 18.09
CA PHE A 442 -18.25 -18.43 17.67
C PHE A 442 -17.83 -17.13 16.96
N LEU A 443 -18.68 -16.58 16.09
CA LEU A 443 -18.45 -15.29 15.44
C LEU A 443 -18.44 -14.14 16.45
N ALA A 444 -19.37 -14.11 17.41
CA ALA A 444 -19.44 -13.07 18.44
C ALA A 444 -18.20 -13.05 19.33
N VAL A 445 -17.76 -14.20 19.87
CA VAL A 445 -16.54 -14.24 20.68
C VAL A 445 -15.29 -13.96 19.84
N SER A 446 -15.24 -14.41 18.57
CA SER A 446 -14.16 -14.08 17.65
C SER A 446 -14.09 -12.58 17.35
N PHE A 447 -15.22 -11.91 17.14
CA PHE A 447 -15.29 -10.47 16.92
C PHE A 447 -14.68 -9.68 18.10
N ARG A 448 -15.04 -10.04 19.34
CA ARG A 448 -14.42 -9.44 20.53
C ARG A 448 -12.90 -9.67 20.60
N LEU A 449 -12.40 -10.81 20.11
CA LEU A 449 -10.96 -11.08 20.01
C LEU A 449 -10.28 -10.21 18.94
N TYR A 450 -10.92 -10.01 17.78
CA TYR A 450 -10.39 -9.17 16.71
C TYR A 450 -10.39 -7.67 17.04
N GLN A 451 -11.24 -7.21 17.97
CA GLN A 451 -11.11 -5.87 18.58
C GLN A 451 -9.86 -5.73 19.46
N VAL A 452 -9.40 -6.80 20.12
CA VAL A 452 -8.09 -6.79 20.82
C VAL A 452 -6.94 -6.80 19.80
N MET A 453 -7.10 -7.50 18.67
CA MET A 453 -6.14 -7.45 17.55
C MET A 453 -6.01 -6.06 16.92
N GLY A 454 -7.13 -5.35 16.68
CA GLY A 454 -7.11 -3.96 16.19
C GLY A 454 -6.34 -3.02 17.12
N LYS A 455 -6.57 -3.12 18.43
CA LYS A 455 -5.84 -2.36 19.44
C LYS A 455 -4.36 -2.75 19.55
N SER A 456 -4.02 -4.02 19.32
CA SER A 456 -2.62 -4.45 19.21
C SER A 456 -1.95 -3.84 17.98
N LEU A 457 -2.64 -3.77 16.83
CA LEU A 457 -2.09 -3.19 15.61
C LEU A 457 -1.74 -1.70 15.77
N ILE A 458 -2.56 -0.95 16.51
CA ILE A 458 -2.30 0.46 16.82
C ILE A 458 -1.19 0.56 17.89
N ASN A 459 -1.37 -0.07 19.05
CA ASN A 459 -0.54 0.18 20.24
C ASN A 459 0.83 -0.53 20.25
N GLN A 460 1.05 -1.52 19.38
CA GLN A 460 2.32 -2.26 19.28
C GLN A 460 3.06 -2.09 17.95
N TYR A 461 2.40 -1.54 16.92
CA TYR A 461 2.92 -1.50 15.54
C TYR A 461 2.65 -0.18 14.80
N GLY A 462 2.20 0.88 15.49
CA GLY A 462 1.93 2.18 14.86
C GLY A 462 0.92 2.10 13.71
N ALA A 463 -0.03 1.16 13.77
CA ALA A 463 -0.94 0.80 12.67
C ALA A 463 -0.25 0.39 11.34
N ASN A 464 1.01 -0.05 11.38
CA ASN A 464 1.88 -0.30 10.22
C ASN A 464 2.10 0.95 9.33
N LEU A 465 2.22 2.14 9.91
CA LEU A 465 2.42 3.40 9.16
C LEU A 465 3.89 3.83 8.99
N GLU A 466 4.82 3.18 9.72
CA GLU A 466 6.23 3.56 9.90
C GLU A 466 6.43 4.93 10.59
N ASP A 467 7.30 4.96 11.60
CA ASP A 467 7.75 6.19 12.28
C ASP A 467 9.28 6.09 12.45
N SER A 468 10.00 6.59 11.44
CA SER A 468 11.40 6.23 11.16
C SER A 468 12.43 6.81 12.13
N ASP A 469 12.06 7.86 12.87
CA ASP A 469 13.00 8.74 13.58
C ASP A 469 13.00 8.55 15.11
N LEU A 470 12.30 7.54 15.63
CA LEU A 470 12.25 7.20 17.05
C LEU A 470 12.87 5.81 17.32
N ASP A 471 13.98 5.75 18.07
CA ASP A 471 14.44 4.48 18.68
C ASP A 471 13.28 4.00 19.59
N PRO A 472 12.68 2.81 19.34
CA PRO A 472 11.31 2.54 19.74
C PRO A 472 11.13 2.60 21.26
N ASP A 473 10.02 3.20 21.70
CA ASP A 473 9.66 3.29 23.11
C ASP A 473 9.27 1.90 23.65
N ASP A 474 10.30 1.12 23.99
CA ASP A 474 10.19 -0.19 24.63
C ASP A 474 9.36 -0.10 25.93
N MET A 475 9.29 1.06 26.60
CA MET A 475 8.42 1.28 27.77
C MET A 475 6.94 1.43 27.39
N ALA A 476 6.61 2.11 26.29
CA ALA A 476 5.26 2.15 25.74
C ALA A 476 4.82 0.77 25.24
N SER A 477 5.68 0.04 24.52
CA SER A 477 5.41 -1.33 24.06
C SER A 477 5.19 -2.29 25.25
N LEU A 478 6.04 -2.21 26.28
CA LEU A 478 5.92 -3.00 27.52
C LEU A 478 4.64 -2.66 28.32
N LYS A 479 4.25 -1.39 28.37
CA LYS A 479 2.99 -0.99 28.99
C LYS A 479 1.80 -1.54 28.20
N ALA A 480 1.84 -1.42 26.89
CA ALA A 480 0.80 -1.92 25.98
C ALA A 480 0.69 -3.46 26.03
N SER A 481 1.78 -4.21 26.18
CA SER A 481 1.72 -5.68 26.29
C SER A 481 0.98 -6.11 27.54
N GLY A 482 1.26 -5.49 28.69
CA GLY A 482 0.54 -5.75 29.95
C GLY A 482 -0.96 -5.42 29.87
N GLU A 483 -1.33 -4.29 29.27
CA GLU A 483 -2.73 -3.89 29.09
C GLU A 483 -3.47 -4.85 28.11
N LEU A 484 -2.86 -5.17 26.96
CA LEU A 484 -3.43 -6.08 25.96
C LEU A 484 -3.51 -7.54 26.46
N ARG A 485 -2.50 -8.03 27.18
CA ARG A 485 -2.52 -9.34 27.86
C ARG A 485 -3.69 -9.42 28.83
N LYS A 486 -3.91 -8.39 29.65
CA LYS A 486 -5.03 -8.35 30.59
C LYS A 486 -6.38 -8.39 29.86
N MET A 487 -6.53 -7.65 28.76
CA MET A 487 -7.72 -7.72 27.92
C MET A 487 -7.95 -9.11 27.32
N LEU A 488 -6.88 -9.76 26.85
CA LEU A 488 -6.91 -11.10 26.28
C LEU A 488 -7.28 -12.18 27.32
N GLN A 489 -6.76 -12.07 28.55
CA GLN A 489 -7.13 -12.92 29.68
C GLN A 489 -8.59 -12.74 30.11
N ILE A 490 -9.08 -11.48 30.17
CA ILE A 490 -10.50 -11.18 30.46
C ILE A 490 -11.40 -11.78 29.38
N TRP A 491 -11.02 -11.68 28.11
CA TRP A 491 -11.75 -12.32 27.01
C TRP A 491 -11.82 -13.84 27.18
N ALA A 492 -10.71 -14.51 27.48
CA ALA A 492 -10.69 -15.97 27.69
C ALA A 492 -11.54 -16.41 28.90
N ALA A 493 -11.55 -15.62 29.99
CA ALA A 493 -12.41 -15.85 31.14
C ALA A 493 -13.91 -15.61 30.83
N SER A 494 -14.24 -14.83 29.80
CA SER A 494 -15.61 -14.55 29.35
C SER A 494 -16.22 -15.62 28.42
N LEU A 495 -15.44 -16.64 28.03
CA LEU A 495 -15.91 -17.68 27.11
C LEU A 495 -16.90 -18.64 27.79
N PRO A 496 -18.02 -18.99 27.12
CA PRO A 496 -18.94 -20.01 27.66
C PRO A 496 -18.28 -21.39 27.64
N SER A 497 -18.79 -22.33 28.45
CA SER A 497 -18.15 -23.62 28.70
C SER A 497 -17.89 -24.45 27.43
N HIS A 498 -18.79 -24.38 26.44
CA HIS A 498 -18.68 -25.06 25.14
C HIS A 498 -17.78 -24.34 24.12
N LEU A 499 -17.29 -23.13 24.40
CA LEU A 499 -16.30 -22.41 23.59
C LEU A 499 -14.99 -22.09 24.37
N ARG A 500 -14.85 -22.57 25.61
CA ARG A 500 -13.62 -22.43 26.42
C ARG A 500 -12.41 -22.99 25.67
N LEU A 501 -11.25 -22.37 25.87
CA LEU A 501 -9.98 -22.79 25.27
C LEU A 501 -9.61 -24.25 25.59
N CYS A 502 -8.69 -24.80 24.81
CA CYS A 502 -8.15 -26.15 24.96
C CYS A 502 -6.71 -26.14 25.48
N GLU A 503 -6.35 -27.16 26.26
CA GLU A 503 -4.97 -27.46 26.65
C GLU A 503 -4.44 -28.67 25.84
N PRO A 504 -3.11 -28.85 25.67
CA PRO A 504 -2.53 -29.88 24.78
C PRO A 504 -2.87 -31.33 25.16
N GLU A 505 -3.12 -31.60 26.44
CA GLU A 505 -3.46 -32.92 27.00
C GLU A 505 -4.97 -33.17 27.07
N SER A 506 -5.80 -32.24 26.57
CA SER A 506 -7.24 -32.30 26.74
C SER A 506 -7.89 -33.37 25.84
N SER A 507 -8.65 -34.30 26.42
CA SER A 507 -9.41 -35.33 25.67
C SER A 507 -10.39 -34.76 24.63
N ILE A 508 -10.77 -33.50 24.79
CA ILE A 508 -11.52 -32.68 23.82
C ILE A 508 -10.85 -32.61 22.45
N LEU A 509 -9.51 -32.63 22.39
CA LEU A 509 -8.77 -32.63 21.12
C LEU A 509 -8.97 -33.93 20.32
N LEU A 510 -9.18 -35.05 21.01
CA LEU A 510 -9.32 -36.39 20.45
C LEU A 510 -10.72 -36.64 19.86
N HIS A 511 -11.74 -35.92 20.35
CA HIS A 511 -13.13 -36.09 19.94
C HIS A 511 -13.53 -35.00 18.94
N ASN A 512 -13.65 -35.35 17.66
CA ASN A 512 -14.17 -34.44 16.64
C ASN A 512 -15.64 -34.06 16.92
N SER A 513 -15.93 -32.75 17.01
CA SER A 513 -17.29 -32.21 17.00
C SER A 513 -17.27 -30.73 16.56
N PRO A 514 -18.40 -30.15 16.07
CA PRO A 514 -18.46 -28.74 15.71
C PRO A 514 -18.00 -27.79 16.84
N ALA A 515 -18.39 -28.09 18.09
CA ALA A 515 -17.94 -27.33 19.25
C ALA A 515 -16.43 -27.46 19.48
N ASN A 516 -15.88 -28.66 19.40
CA ASN A 516 -14.43 -28.87 19.63
C ASN A 516 -13.58 -28.26 18.50
N ARG A 517 -14.05 -28.30 17.25
CA ARG A 517 -13.47 -27.55 16.11
C ARG A 517 -13.39 -26.06 16.41
N PHE A 518 -14.51 -25.44 16.81
CA PHE A 518 -14.53 -24.02 17.16
C PHE A 518 -13.64 -23.69 18.35
N ARG A 519 -13.62 -24.53 19.40
CA ARG A 519 -12.72 -24.36 20.56
C ARG A 519 -11.24 -24.40 20.16
N VAL A 520 -10.84 -25.33 19.29
CA VAL A 520 -9.49 -25.38 18.73
C VAL A 520 -9.18 -24.12 17.93
N ILE A 521 -10.06 -23.70 17.01
CA ILE A 521 -9.84 -22.49 16.21
C ILE A 521 -9.76 -21.22 17.09
N LEU A 522 -10.59 -21.09 18.13
CA LEU A 522 -10.49 -20.00 19.12
C LEU A 522 -9.18 -20.05 19.90
N THR A 523 -8.70 -21.24 20.25
CA THR A 523 -7.43 -21.42 20.97
C THR A 523 -6.22 -21.05 20.11
N LEU A 524 -6.21 -21.44 18.84
CA LEU A 524 -5.16 -21.03 17.89
C LEU A 524 -5.22 -19.53 17.59
N ARG A 525 -6.41 -18.93 17.45
CA ARG A 525 -6.59 -17.47 17.34
C ARG A 525 -6.09 -16.73 18.59
N TYR A 526 -6.39 -17.25 19.78
CA TYR A 526 -5.96 -16.69 21.07
C TYR A 526 -4.43 -16.70 21.18
N TYR A 527 -3.77 -17.82 20.92
CA TYR A 527 -2.31 -17.90 20.98
C TYR A 527 -1.62 -17.14 19.83
N SER A 528 -2.22 -17.06 18.64
CA SER A 528 -1.73 -16.20 17.56
C SER A 528 -1.78 -14.72 17.92
N LEU A 529 -2.82 -14.26 18.61
CA LEU A 529 -2.89 -12.88 19.13
C LEU A 529 -1.94 -12.67 20.33
N ALA A 530 -1.77 -13.67 21.20
CA ALA A 530 -0.75 -13.62 22.25
C ALA A 530 0.67 -13.48 21.66
N ILE A 531 0.99 -14.18 20.56
CA ILE A 531 2.24 -13.96 19.81
C ILE A 531 2.30 -12.50 19.32
N LEU A 532 1.26 -12.01 18.63
CA LEU A 532 1.23 -10.66 18.07
C LEU A 532 1.46 -9.55 19.12
N ILE A 533 0.91 -9.70 20.34
CA ILE A 533 1.06 -8.72 21.42
C ILE A 533 2.49 -8.64 21.98
N HIS A 534 3.23 -9.76 21.98
CA HIS A 534 4.55 -9.87 22.65
C HIS A 534 5.73 -10.01 21.67
N LYS A 535 5.45 -10.23 20.39
CA LYS A 535 6.42 -10.27 19.28
C LYS A 535 7.31 -9.02 19.18
N PRO A 536 6.86 -7.77 19.48
CA PRO A 536 7.75 -6.60 19.53
C PRO A 536 8.83 -6.71 20.62
N LEU A 537 8.48 -7.24 21.81
CA LEU A 537 9.41 -7.39 22.95
C LEU A 537 10.42 -8.53 22.72
N LEU A 538 10.00 -9.60 22.06
CA LEU A 538 10.91 -10.62 21.52
C LEU A 538 11.84 -10.02 20.45
N SER A 539 11.31 -9.15 19.58
CA SER A 539 12.10 -8.45 18.56
C SER A 539 13.09 -7.45 19.15
N ALA A 540 12.73 -6.74 20.24
CA ALA A 540 13.64 -5.88 21.01
C ALA A 540 14.77 -6.69 21.66
N THR A 541 14.42 -7.82 22.30
CA THR A 541 15.38 -8.78 22.86
C THR A 541 16.37 -9.26 21.79
N ILE A 542 15.87 -9.70 20.63
CA ILE A 542 16.70 -10.17 19.50
C ILE A 542 17.56 -9.03 18.92
N ARG A 543 17.03 -7.81 18.80
CA ARG A 543 17.82 -6.63 18.37
C ARG A 543 18.96 -6.31 19.33
N HIS A 544 18.73 -6.42 20.65
CA HIS A 544 19.75 -6.11 21.66
C HIS A 544 20.97 -7.03 21.57
N LEU A 545 20.75 -8.34 21.42
CA LEU A 545 21.80 -9.36 21.28
C LEU A 545 22.76 -9.14 20.11
N PHE A 546 22.37 -8.32 19.12
CA PHE A 546 23.09 -8.16 17.85
C PHE A 546 23.45 -6.70 17.50
N ARG A 547 23.35 -5.74 18.44
CA ARG A 547 23.95 -4.39 18.25
C ARG A 547 25.48 -4.51 18.38
N THR A 548 26.19 -4.34 17.26
CA THR A 548 27.64 -4.67 17.11
C THR A 548 28.64 -3.69 17.73
N GLU A 549 28.19 -2.63 18.42
CA GLU A 549 29.08 -1.58 18.93
C GLU A 549 28.93 -1.33 20.44
N SER A 550 30.04 -1.57 21.17
CA SER A 550 30.31 -1.06 22.53
C SER A 550 29.35 -1.44 23.68
N ALA A 551 29.18 -2.75 23.93
CA ALA A 551 28.52 -3.25 25.15
C ALA A 551 29.21 -4.48 25.80
N ALA A 552 30.49 -4.73 25.52
CA ALA A 552 31.24 -5.74 26.27
C ALA A 552 31.43 -5.29 27.73
N ILE A 553 31.01 -6.13 28.68
CA ILE A 553 31.07 -5.92 30.14
C ILE A 553 30.02 -4.91 30.67
N GLY A 554 28.74 -5.28 30.56
CA GLY A 554 27.63 -4.66 31.29
C GLY A 554 26.47 -5.65 31.50
N SER A 555 25.63 -5.46 32.51
CA SER A 555 24.36 -6.21 32.59
C SER A 555 23.32 -5.59 31.65
N PRO A 556 22.49 -6.37 30.94
CA PRO A 556 21.53 -5.83 29.99
C PRO A 556 20.58 -4.82 30.67
N PRO A 557 20.17 -3.72 29.99
CA PRO A 557 19.34 -2.67 30.58
C PRO A 557 18.07 -3.22 31.23
N TYR A 558 17.59 -2.55 32.29
CA TYR A 558 16.41 -2.99 33.04
C TYR A 558 15.18 -3.20 32.14
N LEU A 559 15.01 -2.35 31.11
CA LEU A 559 13.94 -2.47 30.12
C LEU A 559 14.07 -3.74 29.26
N ILE A 560 15.28 -4.07 28.79
CA ILE A 560 15.53 -5.30 28.04
C ILE A 560 15.28 -6.53 28.93
N ARG A 561 15.66 -6.49 30.22
CA ARG A 561 15.35 -7.59 31.16
C ARG A 561 13.84 -7.79 31.36
N LEU A 562 13.04 -6.72 31.30
CA LEU A 562 11.58 -6.81 31.32
C LEU A 562 11.03 -7.34 29.97
N ALA A 563 11.54 -6.85 28.83
CA ALA A 563 11.18 -7.35 27.51
C ALA A 563 11.50 -8.85 27.34
N MET A 564 12.65 -9.31 27.85
CA MET A 564 13.03 -10.72 27.93
C MET A 564 12.04 -11.53 28.78
N ALA A 565 11.67 -11.04 29.96
CA ALA A 565 10.70 -11.71 30.82
C ALA A 565 9.34 -11.86 30.13
N GLU A 566 8.87 -10.82 29.45
CA GLU A 566 7.61 -10.77 28.71
C GLU A 566 7.63 -11.60 27.41
N ALA A 567 8.78 -11.71 26.74
CA ALA A 567 8.95 -12.50 25.52
C ALA A 567 8.69 -14.00 25.75
N HIS A 568 8.77 -14.49 26.99
CA HIS A 568 8.35 -15.85 27.34
C HIS A 568 6.86 -16.11 27.08
N GLU A 569 5.98 -15.10 27.13
CA GLU A 569 4.56 -15.28 26.77
C GLU A 569 4.38 -15.48 25.26
N CYS A 570 5.20 -14.83 24.43
CA CYS A 570 5.26 -15.08 22.99
C CYS A 570 5.70 -16.54 22.71
N ILE A 571 6.75 -16.97 23.39
CA ILE A 571 7.29 -18.33 23.31
C ILE A 571 6.26 -19.36 23.77
N ARG A 572 5.65 -19.18 24.94
CA ARG A 572 4.67 -20.11 25.52
C ARG A 572 3.44 -20.26 24.63
N ALA A 573 2.96 -19.17 24.03
CA ALA A 573 1.88 -19.20 23.05
C ALA A 573 2.27 -20.00 21.79
N ALA A 574 3.51 -19.84 21.29
CA ALA A 574 4.02 -20.63 20.17
C ALA A 574 4.18 -22.13 20.50
N GLN A 575 4.65 -22.47 21.71
CA GLN A 575 4.70 -23.85 22.21
C GLN A 575 3.31 -24.49 22.17
N LEU A 576 2.34 -23.89 22.86
CA LEU A 576 0.98 -24.42 22.98
C LEU A 576 0.26 -24.51 21.62
N THR A 577 0.55 -23.58 20.70
CA THR A 577 0.05 -23.65 19.31
C THR A 577 0.56 -24.90 18.58
N ILE A 578 1.86 -25.19 18.66
CA ILE A 578 2.46 -26.38 18.04
C ILE A 578 1.94 -27.66 18.73
N GLU A 579 1.85 -27.67 20.06
CA GLU A 579 1.53 -28.88 20.82
C GLU A 579 0.05 -29.29 20.69
N ILE A 580 -0.88 -28.33 20.68
CA ILE A 580 -2.31 -28.62 20.41
C ILE A 580 -2.50 -29.19 19.00
N VAL A 581 -1.88 -28.59 17.98
CA VAL A 581 -2.02 -29.08 16.60
C VAL A 581 -1.35 -30.45 16.41
N HIS A 582 -0.18 -30.66 17.03
CA HIS A 582 0.48 -31.97 17.02
C HIS A 582 -0.36 -33.05 17.72
N SER A 583 -0.95 -32.76 18.90
CA SER A 583 -1.82 -33.72 19.60
C SER A 583 -3.02 -34.14 18.75
N ILE A 584 -3.63 -33.22 17.99
CA ILE A 584 -4.76 -33.53 17.10
C ILE A 584 -4.28 -34.42 15.94
N ILE A 585 -3.23 -34.02 15.21
CA ILE A 585 -2.70 -34.75 14.04
C ILE A 585 -2.18 -36.13 14.40
N PHE A 586 -1.46 -36.26 15.52
CA PHE A 586 -0.90 -37.53 15.98
C PHE A 586 -1.99 -38.52 16.42
N THR A 587 -3.15 -38.02 16.87
CA THR A 587 -4.31 -38.86 17.24
C THR A 587 -5.13 -39.24 16.00
N ASP A 588 -5.40 -38.27 15.13
CA ASP A 588 -6.23 -38.43 13.94
C ASP A 588 -5.62 -37.63 12.77
N PRO A 589 -4.80 -38.27 11.91
CA PRO A 589 -4.23 -37.64 10.73
C PRO A 589 -5.25 -37.48 9.58
N THR A 590 -6.53 -37.87 9.77
CA THR A 590 -7.53 -37.74 8.71
C THR A 590 -8.03 -36.30 8.53
N SER A 591 -8.69 -36.06 7.40
CA SER A 591 -9.41 -34.83 7.05
C SER A 591 -10.46 -34.38 8.07
N LYS A 592 -10.87 -35.24 9.01
CA LYS A 592 -12.08 -35.06 9.83
C LYS A 592 -11.80 -34.54 11.24
N ASN A 593 -10.53 -34.45 11.63
CA ASN A 593 -10.10 -34.02 12.96
C ASN A 593 -10.52 -32.57 13.32
N ASN A 594 -10.20 -32.14 14.54
CA ASN A 594 -10.64 -30.84 15.07
C ASN A 594 -10.00 -29.59 14.43
N LEU A 595 -9.10 -29.73 13.43
CA LEU A 595 -8.48 -28.59 12.75
C LEU A 595 -9.37 -27.96 11.67
N GLY A 596 -10.20 -28.76 11.00
CA GLY A 596 -11.12 -28.31 9.95
C GLY A 596 -10.42 -27.60 8.77
N ALA A 597 -10.52 -26.27 8.74
CA ALA A 597 -9.99 -25.43 7.65
C ALA A 597 -8.46 -25.29 7.71
N TRP A 598 -7.75 -26.32 7.21
CA TRP A 598 -6.29 -26.51 7.31
C TRP A 598 -5.41 -25.28 7.02
N PHE A 599 -5.82 -24.39 6.11
CA PHE A 599 -5.02 -23.23 5.69
C PHE A 599 -4.83 -22.19 6.81
N PHE A 600 -5.78 -22.06 7.75
CA PHE A 600 -5.57 -21.24 8.95
C PHE A 600 -4.58 -21.90 9.92
N THR A 601 -4.67 -23.22 10.10
CA THR A 601 -3.74 -23.99 10.92
C THR A 601 -2.30 -23.82 10.41
N LEU A 602 -2.10 -23.86 9.08
CA LEU A 602 -0.80 -23.61 8.46
C LEU A 602 -0.21 -22.25 8.90
N TYR A 603 -1.00 -21.18 8.78
CA TYR A 603 -0.57 -19.83 9.18
C TYR A 603 -0.19 -19.75 10.66
N TYR A 604 -0.99 -20.31 11.57
CA TYR A 604 -0.70 -20.28 13.01
C TYR A 604 0.55 -21.10 13.37
N VAL A 605 0.68 -22.32 12.85
CA VAL A 605 1.83 -23.20 13.12
C VAL A 605 3.12 -22.63 12.52
N PHE A 606 3.06 -22.05 11.31
CA PHE A 606 4.20 -21.36 10.71
C PHE A 606 4.63 -20.14 11.54
N THR A 607 3.68 -19.30 11.97
CA THR A 607 3.95 -18.16 12.84
C THR A 607 4.60 -18.59 14.16
N ALA A 608 4.10 -19.66 14.79
CA ALA A 608 4.69 -20.25 15.98
C ALA A 608 6.10 -20.81 15.72
N SER A 609 6.33 -21.45 14.58
CA SER A 609 7.64 -22.02 14.20
C SER A 609 8.72 -20.95 14.02
N LEU A 610 8.36 -19.75 13.51
CA LEU A 610 9.27 -18.60 13.50
C LEU A 610 9.64 -18.14 14.91
N VAL A 611 8.67 -18.07 15.84
CA VAL A 611 8.90 -17.70 17.24
C VAL A 611 9.82 -18.72 17.95
N ILE A 612 9.62 -20.02 17.73
CA ILE A 612 10.51 -21.05 18.30
C ILE A 612 11.91 -20.99 17.65
N SER A 613 12.02 -20.66 16.36
CA SER A 613 13.32 -20.39 15.73
C SER A 613 14.04 -19.18 16.34
N GLY A 614 13.30 -18.15 16.74
CA GLY A 614 13.81 -17.01 17.51
C GLY A 614 14.25 -17.38 18.92
N ARG A 615 13.49 -18.23 19.63
CA ARG A 615 13.90 -18.80 20.93
C ARG A 615 15.20 -19.60 20.78
N LEU A 616 15.31 -20.43 19.73
CA LEU A 616 16.50 -21.25 19.49
C LEU A 616 17.75 -20.39 19.28
N LEU A 617 17.63 -19.31 18.50
CA LEU A 617 18.70 -18.34 18.28
C LEU A 617 19.10 -17.63 19.59
N TRP A 618 18.13 -17.17 20.38
CA TRP A 618 18.37 -16.52 21.67
C TRP A 618 19.01 -17.48 22.70
N ALA A 619 18.50 -18.70 22.84
CA ALA A 619 19.01 -19.68 23.81
C ALA A 619 20.43 -20.18 23.51
N GLN A 620 20.87 -20.11 22.25
CA GLN A 620 22.24 -20.46 21.84
C GLN A 620 23.24 -19.31 21.89
N HIS A 621 22.79 -18.06 21.79
CA HIS A 621 23.66 -16.88 21.58
C HIS A 621 23.35 -15.69 22.52
N GLY A 622 22.62 -15.93 23.60
CA GLY A 622 22.42 -14.95 24.68
C GLY A 622 23.71 -14.67 25.48
N GLU A 623 23.69 -13.59 26.26
CA GLU A 623 24.82 -13.11 27.08
C GLU A 623 25.23 -14.05 28.24
N ASN A 624 24.46 -15.11 28.48
CA ASN A 624 24.65 -16.08 29.58
C ASN A 624 25.03 -17.47 29.04
N VAL A 625 25.36 -18.38 29.95
CA VAL A 625 25.57 -19.81 29.64
C VAL A 625 24.41 -20.35 28.80
N VAL A 626 24.74 -21.08 27.72
CA VAL A 626 23.76 -21.68 26.79
C VAL A 626 22.73 -22.51 27.56
N ASP A 627 21.45 -22.18 27.39
CA ASP A 627 20.35 -22.93 27.99
C ASP A 627 20.11 -24.21 27.17
N GLU A 628 20.88 -25.25 27.47
CA GLU A 628 20.80 -26.53 26.75
C GLU A 628 19.42 -27.18 26.85
N ALA A 629 18.62 -26.88 27.89
CA ALA A 629 17.25 -27.32 28.00
C ALA A 629 16.36 -26.57 26.99
N ALA A 630 16.38 -25.24 26.96
CA ALA A 630 15.62 -24.47 25.98
C ALA A 630 16.03 -24.75 24.53
N VAL A 631 17.31 -25.02 24.27
CA VAL A 631 17.81 -25.45 22.95
C VAL A 631 17.25 -26.82 22.56
N LYS A 632 17.26 -27.78 23.48
CA LYS A 632 16.68 -29.12 23.27
C LYS A 632 15.17 -29.06 23.04
N ASP A 633 14.45 -28.33 23.88
CA ASP A 633 13.00 -28.14 23.77
C ASP A 633 12.62 -27.50 22.43
N SER A 634 13.34 -26.44 22.03
CA SER A 634 13.09 -25.75 20.76
C SER A 634 13.28 -26.68 19.56
N LYS A 635 14.27 -27.58 19.60
CA LYS A 635 14.48 -28.59 18.55
C LYS A 635 13.39 -29.66 18.54
N ILE A 636 12.88 -30.07 19.71
CA ILE A 636 11.73 -30.99 19.82
C ILE A 636 10.47 -30.33 19.24
N LEU A 637 10.22 -29.05 19.55
CA LEU A 637 9.07 -28.29 19.05
C LEU A 637 9.13 -28.04 17.54
N LEU A 638 10.31 -27.74 16.99
CA LEU A 638 10.49 -27.61 15.54
C LEU A 638 10.30 -28.96 14.84
N SER A 639 10.76 -30.06 15.44
CA SER A 639 10.46 -31.43 14.94
C SER A 639 8.95 -31.73 14.95
N LYS A 640 8.22 -31.40 16.04
CA LYS A 640 6.75 -31.48 16.07
C LYS A 640 6.11 -30.65 14.94
N ALA A 641 6.63 -29.44 14.66
CA ALA A 641 6.14 -28.60 13.58
C ALA A 641 6.42 -29.21 12.18
N GLU A 642 7.57 -29.86 11.97
CA GLU A 642 7.83 -30.60 10.73
C GLU A 642 6.82 -31.73 10.51
N THR A 643 6.51 -32.51 11.56
CA THR A 643 5.47 -33.56 11.50
C THR A 643 4.09 -32.96 11.19
N ILE A 644 3.74 -31.83 11.80
CA ILE A 644 2.48 -31.12 11.51
C ILE A 644 2.38 -30.75 10.03
N PHE A 645 3.40 -30.09 9.45
CA PHE A 645 3.34 -29.72 8.04
C PHE A 645 3.30 -30.94 7.13
N HIS A 646 4.03 -32.02 7.46
CA HIS A 646 3.98 -33.25 6.68
C HIS A 646 2.55 -33.82 6.60
N GLU A 647 1.87 -34.02 7.73
CA GLU A 647 0.54 -34.64 7.74
C GLU A 647 -0.60 -33.69 7.33
N LEU A 648 -0.38 -32.36 7.33
CA LEU A 648 -1.44 -31.38 7.07
C LEU A 648 -2.03 -31.54 5.65
N ASP A 649 -1.20 -31.54 4.61
CA ASP A 649 -1.61 -31.84 3.21
C ASP A 649 -0.37 -32.14 2.34
N GLN A 650 0.06 -33.41 2.25
CA GLN A 650 1.35 -33.85 1.68
C GLN A 650 1.62 -33.44 0.21
N GLU A 651 0.58 -33.25 -0.60
CA GLU A 651 0.72 -32.83 -2.01
C GLU A 651 0.66 -31.29 -2.20
N ASN A 652 0.53 -30.51 -1.12
CA ASN A 652 0.21 -29.10 -1.20
C ASN A 652 1.48 -28.23 -1.22
N SER A 653 1.74 -27.56 -2.34
CA SER A 653 2.95 -26.74 -2.56
C SER A 653 3.17 -25.68 -1.48
N LEU A 654 2.09 -25.07 -0.96
CA LEU A 654 2.13 -24.08 0.11
C LEU A 654 2.62 -24.68 1.44
N VAL A 655 2.19 -25.92 1.74
CA VAL A 655 2.56 -26.65 2.97
C VAL A 655 4.00 -27.15 2.89
N LEU A 656 4.40 -27.72 1.75
CA LEU A 656 5.78 -28.15 1.47
C LEU A 656 6.76 -26.97 1.53
N SER A 657 6.35 -25.80 1.01
CA SER A 657 7.10 -24.54 1.10
C SER A 657 7.38 -24.15 2.56
N CYS A 658 6.34 -24.16 3.41
CA CYS A 658 6.46 -23.84 4.83
C CYS A 658 7.38 -24.81 5.57
N LEU A 659 7.25 -26.11 5.30
CA LEU A 659 8.08 -27.17 5.89
C LEU A 659 9.56 -26.98 5.58
N GLU A 660 9.91 -26.81 4.31
CA GLU A 660 11.30 -26.70 3.87
C GLU A 660 11.94 -25.39 4.34
N TYR A 661 11.16 -24.31 4.49
CA TYR A 661 11.64 -23.07 5.09
C TYR A 661 12.04 -23.25 6.56
N ILE A 662 11.14 -23.81 7.39
CA ILE A 662 11.37 -23.98 8.82
C ILE A 662 12.54 -24.95 9.09
N ARG A 663 12.68 -26.01 8.27
CA ARG A 663 13.85 -26.90 8.27
C ARG A 663 15.18 -26.15 8.15
N ARG A 664 15.26 -25.19 7.24
CA ARG A 664 16.48 -24.40 6.98
C ARG A 664 16.76 -23.41 8.09
N LEU A 665 15.72 -22.70 8.55
CA LEU A 665 15.84 -21.76 9.65
C LEU A 665 16.31 -22.46 10.93
N ALA A 666 15.75 -23.63 11.26
CA ALA A 666 16.16 -24.47 12.38
C ALA A 666 17.62 -24.96 12.27
N ARG A 667 18.06 -25.36 11.06
CA ARG A 667 19.46 -25.75 10.80
C ARG A 667 20.43 -24.58 10.99
N MET A 668 20.10 -23.39 10.47
CA MET A 668 20.96 -22.21 10.60
C MET A 668 21.09 -21.74 12.05
N CYS A 669 19.99 -21.64 12.80
CA CYS A 669 20.05 -21.33 14.22
C CYS A 669 20.86 -22.37 15.01
N SER A 670 21.04 -23.60 14.51
CA SER A 670 21.74 -24.69 15.21
C SER A 670 23.28 -24.66 15.07
N ILE A 671 23.87 -23.75 14.29
CA ILE A 671 25.32 -23.72 14.03
C ILE A 671 26.06 -23.07 15.22
N LYS A 672 26.79 -23.88 16.01
CA LYS A 672 27.73 -23.34 17.01
C LYS A 672 28.97 -22.77 16.29
N GLY A 673 29.34 -21.53 16.62
CA GLY A 673 30.62 -20.95 16.21
C GLY A 673 31.80 -21.75 16.77
N ALA A 674 32.87 -21.89 15.99
CA ALA A 674 34.01 -22.72 16.35
C ALA A 674 34.87 -22.04 17.43
N ALA A 675 35.07 -22.72 18.55
CA ALA A 675 35.98 -22.28 19.61
C ALA A 675 37.45 -22.50 19.20
N PRO A 676 38.41 -21.63 19.61
CA PRO A 676 39.82 -21.82 19.30
C PRO A 676 40.43 -23.07 19.95
N ASN A 677 41.42 -23.66 19.27
CA ASN A 677 42.06 -24.93 19.62
C ASN A 677 42.58 -25.01 21.07
N THR A 678 42.30 -26.14 21.74
CA THR A 678 43.32 -26.83 22.53
C THR A 678 43.91 -27.93 21.66
N ALA A 679 45.19 -27.80 21.28
CA ALA A 679 45.87 -28.82 20.50
C ALA A 679 46.41 -29.92 21.41
N ASP A 680 46.00 -31.16 21.16
CA ASP A 680 46.82 -32.33 21.42
C ASP A 680 46.51 -33.38 20.33
N GLY A 681 47.52 -34.08 19.82
CA GLY A 681 47.43 -34.71 18.51
C GLY A 681 47.81 -36.20 18.48
N ARG A 682 47.32 -36.92 17.46
CA ARG A 682 47.93 -38.14 16.92
C ARG A 682 47.33 -38.56 15.57
N PHE A 683 48.01 -39.55 14.98
CA PHE A 683 47.65 -40.38 13.83
C PHE A 683 46.24 -41.00 13.98
N GLU A 684 45.59 -41.57 12.97
CA GLU A 684 46.15 -42.29 11.81
C GLU A 684 45.20 -42.30 10.60
N ALA A 685 45.56 -43.05 9.54
CA ALA A 685 44.76 -43.23 8.33
C ALA A 685 44.19 -44.66 8.21
N ALA A 686 43.35 -44.84 7.16
CA ALA A 686 42.94 -46.10 6.53
C ALA A 686 41.60 -46.78 6.94
N SER A 687 40.77 -46.94 5.90
CA SER A 687 40.05 -48.15 5.48
C SER A 687 39.02 -48.87 6.39
N THR A 688 37.80 -48.95 5.84
CA THR A 688 36.89 -50.13 5.78
C THR A 688 36.40 -50.82 7.07
N LEU A 689 35.07 -51.04 7.16
CA LEU A 689 34.45 -52.38 7.03
C LEU A 689 32.91 -52.35 7.12
N ASN A 690 32.23 -52.65 5.99
CA ASN A 690 31.02 -53.49 5.95
C ASN A 690 31.47 -54.97 6.06
N PRO A 691 30.67 -56.00 6.43
CA PRO A 691 29.23 -56.20 6.13
C PRO A 691 28.41 -56.69 7.36
N ALA A 692 27.15 -57.16 7.35
CA ALA A 692 26.48 -58.28 6.62
C ALA A 692 24.94 -58.08 6.55
N VAL A 693 24.12 -58.54 5.57
CA VAL A 693 24.05 -59.80 4.76
C VAL A 693 23.42 -60.96 5.57
N SER A 694 22.40 -61.73 5.13
CA SER A 694 21.66 -61.88 3.86
C SER A 694 20.26 -62.54 4.00
N ASN A 695 19.43 -62.50 2.92
CA ASN A 695 18.62 -63.61 2.31
C ASN A 695 17.27 -63.10 1.73
N ASN A 696 16.75 -63.53 0.56
CA ASN A 696 17.29 -64.34 -0.55
C ASN A 696 16.42 -64.23 -1.84
N GLN A 697 17.02 -64.24 -3.04
CA GLN A 697 16.53 -64.79 -4.36
C GLN A 697 15.16 -64.32 -4.97
N SER A 698 14.91 -64.30 -6.30
CA SER A 698 15.73 -64.47 -7.53
C SER A 698 14.97 -64.10 -8.85
N ALA A 699 15.70 -63.69 -9.91
CA ALA A 699 15.34 -63.72 -11.37
C ALA A 699 14.16 -62.83 -11.89
N SER A 700 14.10 -62.33 -13.15
CA SER A 700 14.99 -62.36 -14.35
C SER A 700 14.77 -61.16 -15.33
N ASP A 701 15.78 -60.85 -16.16
CA ASP A 701 15.95 -59.79 -17.18
C ASP A 701 15.39 -60.10 -18.62
N PRO A 702 15.58 -59.30 -19.72
CA PRO A 702 15.86 -57.84 -19.96
C PRO A 702 15.08 -57.16 -21.17
N VAL A 703 15.44 -55.90 -21.55
CA VAL A 703 15.63 -55.32 -22.94
C VAL A 703 14.82 -54.04 -23.40
N SER A 704 15.51 -52.87 -23.32
CA SER A 704 15.62 -51.63 -24.18
C SER A 704 14.52 -50.94 -25.05
N GLY A 705 14.52 -49.58 -25.01
CA GLY A 705 14.41 -48.63 -26.16
C GLY A 705 13.08 -47.83 -26.35
N SER A 706 12.95 -46.70 -27.09
CA SER A 706 13.82 -45.49 -27.31
C SER A 706 13.17 -44.43 -28.28
N ALA A 707 12.96 -43.19 -27.80
CA ALA A 707 12.94 -41.86 -28.50
C ALA A 707 11.96 -41.45 -29.67
N GLU A 708 11.20 -40.36 -29.42
CA GLU A 708 10.93 -39.15 -30.29
C GLU A 708 10.10 -39.22 -31.63
N PRO A 709 9.76 -38.10 -32.34
CA PRO A 709 8.64 -37.14 -32.03
C PRO A 709 7.78 -36.72 -33.29
N VAL A 710 7.07 -35.56 -33.26
CA VAL A 710 6.72 -34.59 -34.39
C VAL A 710 5.24 -34.09 -34.53
N PHE A 711 5.05 -32.76 -34.31
CA PHE A 711 4.17 -31.72 -34.93
C PHE A 711 2.65 -31.88 -35.22
N PHE A 712 1.92 -30.75 -35.10
CA PHE A 712 0.91 -30.24 -36.08
C PHE A 712 0.82 -28.69 -36.04
N ASN A 713 -0.01 -28.07 -36.91
CA ASN A 713 0.14 -26.67 -37.37
C ASN A 713 -1.06 -25.71 -37.06
N VAL A 714 -0.87 -24.42 -37.39
CA VAL A 714 -1.69 -23.20 -37.15
C VAL A 714 -2.94 -23.09 -38.05
N GLU A 715 -4.02 -22.41 -37.58
CA GLU A 715 -4.70 -21.29 -38.30
C GLU A 715 -5.77 -20.49 -37.48
N ASP A 716 -5.44 -19.20 -37.28
CA ASP A 716 -6.18 -17.96 -37.59
C ASP A 716 -7.43 -17.41 -36.87
N MET A 717 -7.43 -16.07 -36.76
CA MET A 717 -8.40 -15.19 -36.10
C MET A 717 -9.67 -14.97 -36.97
N GLU A 718 -10.77 -14.32 -36.55
CA GLU A 718 -11.02 -12.91 -36.16
C GLU A 718 -12.52 -12.79 -35.71
N ALA A 719 -13.11 -11.77 -35.07
CA ALA A 719 -12.74 -10.41 -34.57
C ALA A 719 -13.98 -9.75 -33.84
N PHE A 720 -14.00 -8.49 -33.34
CA PHE A 720 -15.03 -7.85 -32.45
C PHE A 720 -15.74 -6.58 -33.02
N GLN A 721 -17.05 -6.32 -32.78
CA GLN A 721 -17.71 -5.01 -33.04
C GLN A 721 -19.08 -4.91 -32.31
N LEU A 722 -19.55 -3.81 -31.69
CA LEU A 722 -18.95 -2.65 -31.00
C LEU A 722 -20.02 -2.12 -30.00
N PHE A 723 -19.63 -1.38 -28.94
CA PHE A 723 -20.57 -0.89 -27.91
C PHE A 723 -21.24 0.47 -28.22
N SER A 724 -22.50 0.62 -27.79
CA SER A 724 -23.15 1.88 -27.37
C SER A 724 -24.42 1.52 -26.57
N SER A 725 -24.99 2.29 -25.64
CA SER A 725 -24.63 3.58 -25.01
C SER A 725 -25.26 3.66 -23.59
N GLU A 726 -25.48 4.86 -23.03
CA GLU A 726 -26.24 5.16 -21.78
C GLU A 726 -25.66 4.72 -20.41
N ILE A 727 -24.67 5.45 -19.90
CA ILE A 727 -24.61 5.84 -18.46
C ILE A 727 -24.09 7.28 -18.38
N PHE A 728 -24.93 8.22 -17.93
CA PHE A 728 -24.65 9.34 -17.00
C PHE A 728 -25.80 10.37 -17.07
N ASP A 729 -26.63 10.40 -16.03
CA ASP A 729 -27.71 11.38 -15.85
C ASP A 729 -27.22 12.52 -14.91
N PRO A 730 -27.23 13.80 -15.33
CA PRO A 730 -26.76 14.91 -14.51
C PRO A 730 -27.63 15.29 -13.30
N SER A 731 -28.87 14.78 -13.17
CA SER A 731 -29.94 15.32 -12.31
C SER A 731 -29.75 15.22 -10.78
N ILE A 732 -28.55 14.86 -10.30
CA ILE A 732 -28.27 14.61 -8.87
C ILE A 732 -27.81 15.88 -8.11
N PHE A 733 -27.38 16.95 -8.79
CA PHE A 733 -26.71 18.09 -8.13
C PHE A 733 -27.42 19.47 -8.18
N GLU A 734 -28.52 19.63 -8.92
CA GLU A 734 -29.33 20.87 -8.89
C GLU A 734 -30.74 20.58 -8.35
N GLY A 735 -31.06 21.08 -7.15
CA GLY A 735 -32.30 20.67 -6.48
C GLY A 735 -32.86 21.54 -5.34
N PHE A 736 -32.23 22.66 -4.95
CA PHE A 736 -32.79 23.57 -3.94
C PHE A 736 -32.40 25.05 -4.17
N HIS A 737 -33.08 25.75 -5.07
CA HIS A 737 -33.93 26.92 -4.71
C HIS A 737 -34.42 27.76 -5.91
N GLN A 738 -35.75 27.74 -6.12
CA GLN A 738 -36.70 28.78 -6.60
C GLN A 738 -37.90 28.02 -7.23
N SER A 739 -39.16 28.46 -7.21
CA SER A 739 -39.73 29.82 -7.28
C SER A 739 -41.12 29.87 -6.57
N PRO A 740 -42.11 30.76 -6.86
CA PRO A 740 -42.29 32.03 -6.13
C PRO A 740 -43.69 32.22 -5.49
N VAL A 741 -43.82 33.19 -4.57
CA VAL A 741 -45.06 33.96 -4.32
C VAL A 741 -44.73 35.42 -4.01
N GLU A 742 -45.57 36.34 -4.46
CA GLU A 742 -45.56 37.79 -4.21
C GLU A 742 -45.72 38.11 -2.70
N GLY A 743 -45.31 39.25 -2.13
CA GLY A 743 -44.69 40.46 -2.68
C GLY A 743 -45.46 41.74 -2.29
N PHE A 744 -44.94 42.58 -1.38
CA PHE A 744 -45.37 43.99 -1.23
C PHE A 744 -44.36 44.89 -0.47
N ALA A 745 -43.75 45.78 -1.26
CA ALA A 745 -43.02 47.06 -1.04
C ALA A 745 -42.86 47.78 0.34
N LEU A 746 -41.90 48.73 0.32
CA LEU A 746 -41.61 49.86 1.23
C LEU A 746 -40.82 49.55 2.53
N GLY A 747 -39.74 50.28 2.89
CA GLY A 747 -38.97 51.28 2.13
C GLY A 747 -38.09 52.19 3.00
N ASN A 748 -36.84 52.45 2.55
CA ASN A 748 -35.84 53.43 3.05
C ASN A 748 -35.32 53.27 4.50
N GLY A 749 -34.02 53.42 4.81
CA GLY A 749 -32.82 53.62 3.99
C GLY A 749 -31.66 54.29 4.76
N LEU A 750 -30.48 54.43 4.11
CA LEU A 750 -29.35 55.34 4.44
C LEU A 750 -28.52 54.99 5.72
N TRP A 751 -27.19 55.23 5.85
CA TRP A 751 -26.14 55.88 5.02
C TRP A 751 -24.77 55.11 5.11
N GLU A 752 -23.80 55.54 4.30
CA GLU A 752 -22.31 55.37 4.26
C GLU A 752 -21.53 54.81 5.49
N GLY A 753 -20.29 54.30 5.35
CA GLY A 753 -19.39 54.24 4.18
C GLY A 753 -17.97 53.66 4.46
N SER A 754 -17.07 53.76 3.47
CA SER A 754 -15.65 53.29 3.45
C SER A 754 -14.68 54.32 4.13
N PRO A 755 -13.30 54.21 4.20
CA PRO A 755 -12.36 53.22 3.61
C PRO A 755 -11.05 52.86 4.41
N ARG A 756 -10.16 52.03 3.81
CA ARG A 756 -8.71 51.77 4.13
C ARG A 756 -8.39 51.05 5.47
N GLY A 757 -7.30 50.28 5.65
CA GLY A 757 -6.33 49.69 4.72
C GLY A 757 -4.97 49.25 5.35
N VAL A 758 -4.39 48.12 4.87
CA VAL A 758 -2.94 47.74 4.86
C VAL A 758 -2.27 47.09 6.12
N ASN A 759 -2.07 45.75 6.01
CA ASN A 759 -0.90 44.88 6.32
C ASN A 759 -0.37 44.49 7.73
N CYS A 760 -0.11 43.16 7.84
CA CYS A 760 1.05 42.45 8.43
C CYS A 760 1.28 42.46 9.96
N ASN A 761 1.85 41.42 10.61
CA ASN A 761 2.36 40.11 10.14
C ASN A 761 2.43 39.10 11.31
N TYR A 762 2.19 37.80 11.06
CA TYR A 762 3.13 36.68 11.37
C TYR A 762 2.53 35.33 10.91
N LEU A 763 3.38 34.42 10.44
CA LEU A 763 2.95 33.24 9.67
C LEU A 763 2.44 32.08 10.54
N ILE A 764 1.28 31.56 10.17
CA ILE A 764 0.92 30.14 10.34
C ILE A 764 1.01 29.53 8.94
N MET A 765 1.85 28.52 8.72
CA MET A 765 1.91 27.82 7.43
C MET A 765 0.72 26.87 7.28
N SER A 766 -0.41 27.40 6.81
CA SER A 766 -1.60 26.61 6.50
C SER A 766 -1.45 25.89 5.15
N SER A 767 -0.70 24.79 5.13
CA SER A 767 -0.63 23.87 3.97
C SER A 767 -1.87 22.97 3.88
N ASN A 768 -3.06 23.59 3.85
CA ASN A 768 -4.21 22.93 3.22
C ASN A 768 -3.86 22.79 1.73
N PRO A 769 -3.97 21.61 1.11
CA PRO A 769 -3.90 21.51 -0.34
C PRO A 769 -5.08 22.28 -0.92
N VAL A 770 -4.80 23.45 -1.51
CA VAL A 770 -5.74 24.11 -2.41
C VAL A 770 -5.96 23.14 -3.57
N PRO A 771 -7.22 22.85 -3.98
CA PRO A 771 -7.45 22.07 -5.19
C PRO A 771 -6.69 22.73 -6.34
N THR A 772 -5.87 21.96 -7.09
CA THR A 772 -5.16 22.54 -8.24
C THR A 772 -6.19 23.10 -9.21
N ALA A 773 -5.90 24.19 -9.91
CA ALA A 773 -6.83 24.75 -10.90
C ALA A 773 -7.25 23.69 -11.96
N LEU A 774 -6.37 22.73 -12.19
CA LEU A 774 -6.55 21.54 -13.04
C LEU A 774 -7.67 20.59 -12.53
N THR A 775 -8.05 20.62 -11.25
CA THR A 775 -9.24 19.91 -10.71
C THR A 775 -10.57 20.62 -10.99
N GLN A 776 -10.56 21.85 -11.50
CA GLN A 776 -11.74 22.65 -11.82
C GLN A 776 -11.72 23.07 -13.30
N ILE A 777 -11.93 22.10 -14.20
CA ILE A 777 -12.06 22.39 -15.64
C ILE A 777 -13.34 23.22 -15.87
N PRO A 778 -13.25 24.42 -16.46
CA PRO A 778 -14.42 25.17 -16.89
C PRO A 778 -15.11 24.47 -18.05
N LEU A 779 -16.44 24.37 -17.98
CA LEU A 779 -17.27 23.75 -19.03
C LEU A 779 -17.55 24.71 -20.20
N GLU A 780 -17.39 26.02 -19.96
CA GLU A 780 -17.57 27.09 -20.95
C GLU A 780 -16.26 27.29 -21.74
N GLU A 781 -16.36 27.48 -23.06
CA GLU A 781 -15.19 27.46 -23.95
C GLU A 781 -14.30 28.70 -23.82
N ASP A 782 -14.90 29.84 -23.52
CA ASP A 782 -14.25 31.13 -23.24
C ASP A 782 -13.57 31.17 -21.86
N ALA A 783 -13.96 30.29 -20.94
CA ALA A 783 -13.32 30.13 -19.64
C ALA A 783 -12.08 29.20 -19.67
N ARG A 784 -11.78 28.58 -20.82
CA ARG A 784 -10.52 27.83 -21.00
C ARG A 784 -9.31 28.78 -20.90
N PRO A 785 -8.16 28.34 -20.35
CA PRO A 785 -6.96 29.17 -20.31
C PRO A 785 -6.51 29.61 -21.71
N LEU A 786 -6.28 30.91 -21.89
CA LEU A 786 -5.75 31.55 -23.10
C LEU A 786 -4.69 32.58 -22.70
N TYR A 787 -3.77 32.88 -23.61
CA TYR A 787 -2.78 33.96 -23.47
C TYR A 787 -3.28 35.23 -24.17
N SER A 788 -3.04 36.39 -23.57
CA SER A 788 -3.35 37.69 -24.17
C SER A 788 -2.44 38.01 -25.36
N ASP A 789 -2.86 38.96 -26.21
CA ASP A 789 -2.05 39.44 -27.34
C ASP A 789 -0.63 39.89 -26.93
N ALA A 790 -0.46 40.36 -25.69
CA ALA A 790 0.85 40.76 -25.16
C ALA A 790 1.75 39.53 -24.95
N GLU A 791 1.22 38.51 -24.28
CA GLU A 791 1.90 37.25 -24.02
C GLU A 791 2.17 36.47 -25.32
N LEU A 792 1.25 36.54 -26.29
CA LEU A 792 1.45 36.01 -27.64
C LEU A 792 2.56 36.75 -28.41
N ARG A 793 2.65 38.08 -28.33
CA ARG A 793 3.77 38.84 -28.91
C ARG A 793 5.10 38.48 -28.26
N ASP A 794 5.14 38.45 -26.92
CA ASP A 794 6.33 38.01 -26.16
C ASP A 794 6.77 36.59 -26.56
N TYR A 795 5.81 35.68 -26.80
CA TYR A 795 6.08 34.33 -27.28
C TYR A 795 6.61 34.29 -28.73
N LEU A 796 6.00 35.04 -29.66
CA LEU A 796 6.44 35.11 -31.06
C LEU A 796 7.86 35.67 -31.18
N GLU A 797 8.21 36.66 -30.35
CA GLU A 797 9.60 37.13 -30.18
C GLU A 797 10.48 36.04 -29.53
N CYS A 798 9.96 35.33 -28.52
CA CYS A 798 10.71 34.27 -27.83
C CYS A 798 11.19 33.16 -28.77
N ILE A 799 10.32 32.72 -29.68
CA ILE A 799 10.66 31.71 -30.70
C ILE A 799 11.24 32.31 -32.00
N LYS A 800 11.44 33.63 -32.05
CA LYS A 800 12.05 34.38 -33.17
C LYS A 800 11.33 34.21 -34.51
N VAL A 801 10.01 34.33 -34.53
CA VAL A 801 9.24 34.25 -35.79
C VAL A 801 9.61 35.40 -36.74
N PRO A 802 10.04 35.12 -38.00
CA PRO A 802 10.37 36.17 -38.96
C PRO A 802 9.18 37.08 -39.32
N PRO A 803 9.42 38.38 -39.63
CA PRO A 803 8.35 39.36 -39.90
C PRO A 803 7.30 38.92 -40.94
N LYS A 804 7.71 38.18 -41.98
CA LYS A 804 6.81 37.68 -43.03
C LYS A 804 5.68 36.76 -42.53
N TYR A 805 5.83 36.16 -41.34
CA TYR A 805 4.81 35.35 -40.68
C TYR A 805 4.02 36.15 -39.64
N LEU A 806 4.58 37.25 -39.11
CA LEU A 806 3.86 38.19 -38.23
C LEU A 806 2.76 38.95 -39.01
N ASP A 807 2.92 39.09 -40.32
CA ASP A 807 1.92 39.63 -41.24
C ASP A 807 0.78 38.65 -41.59
N SER A 808 0.76 37.43 -41.04
CA SER A 808 -0.27 36.41 -41.32
C SER A 808 -1.69 36.92 -41.10
N MET A 809 -2.62 36.50 -41.96
CA MET A 809 -4.05 36.80 -41.80
C MET A 809 -4.61 36.28 -40.46
N VAL A 810 -4.10 35.15 -39.95
CA VAL A 810 -4.51 34.58 -38.65
C VAL A 810 -4.22 35.54 -37.48
N LEU A 811 -3.15 36.35 -37.57
CA LEU A 811 -2.79 37.33 -36.54
C LEU A 811 -3.56 38.66 -36.67
N LYS A 812 -4.40 38.78 -37.70
CA LYS A 812 -5.26 39.94 -37.99
C LYS A 812 -6.75 39.60 -37.86
N ASP A 813 -7.09 38.33 -38.10
CA ASP A 813 -8.41 37.71 -37.98
C ASP A 813 -8.21 36.24 -37.58
N ALA A 814 -8.47 35.93 -36.30
CA ALA A 814 -8.29 34.59 -35.75
C ALA A 814 -9.23 33.55 -36.38
N THR A 815 -10.32 33.94 -37.05
CA THR A 815 -11.21 32.98 -37.74
C THR A 815 -10.51 32.27 -38.91
N GLN A 816 -9.44 32.86 -39.45
CA GLN A 816 -8.62 32.26 -40.51
C GLN A 816 -7.73 31.12 -40.02
N ALA A 817 -7.59 30.90 -38.71
CA ALA A 817 -6.75 29.86 -38.12
C ALA A 817 -7.14 28.44 -38.56
N GLY A 818 -8.44 28.19 -38.77
CA GLY A 818 -8.98 26.89 -39.21
C GLY A 818 -8.76 26.55 -40.69
N THR A 819 -8.08 27.40 -41.47
CA THR A 819 -7.91 27.21 -42.92
C THR A 819 -6.57 26.59 -43.30
N LYS A 820 -6.50 25.83 -44.40
CA LYS A 820 -5.21 25.40 -44.98
C LYS A 820 -4.52 26.54 -45.76
N GLU A 821 -5.26 27.56 -46.18
CA GLU A 821 -4.69 28.71 -46.91
C GLU A 821 -3.93 29.68 -45.98
N HIS A 822 -4.41 29.94 -44.77
CA HIS A 822 -3.81 30.91 -43.84
C HIS A 822 -3.37 30.27 -42.52
N GLY A 823 -4.13 29.29 -42.01
CA GLY A 823 -3.81 28.55 -40.79
C GLY A 823 -2.58 27.64 -40.93
N LEU A 824 -2.52 26.78 -41.96
CA LEU A 824 -1.42 25.82 -42.14
C LEU A 824 -0.02 26.47 -42.28
N PRO A 825 0.18 27.55 -43.08
CA PRO A 825 1.50 28.17 -43.22
C PRO A 825 2.03 28.77 -41.91
N LEU A 826 1.15 29.38 -41.11
CA LEU A 826 1.53 29.88 -39.78
C LEU A 826 1.78 28.72 -38.80
N LEU A 827 0.95 27.67 -38.80
CA LEU A 827 1.14 26.50 -37.94
C LEU A 827 2.49 25.81 -38.22
N HIS A 828 2.86 25.66 -39.50
CA HIS A 828 4.19 25.18 -39.91
C HIS A 828 5.33 26.06 -39.37
N ALA A 829 5.17 27.40 -39.45
CA ALA A 829 6.16 28.31 -38.90
C ALA A 829 6.26 28.17 -37.36
N LEU A 830 5.15 28.24 -36.64
CA LEU A 830 5.11 28.13 -35.18
C LEU A 830 5.77 26.83 -34.69
N THR A 831 5.43 25.67 -35.28
CA THR A 831 6.03 24.38 -34.90
C THR A 831 7.55 24.35 -35.15
N ARG A 832 8.00 24.88 -36.30
CA ARG A 832 9.43 24.94 -36.67
C ARG A 832 10.21 25.86 -35.71
N TYR A 833 9.75 27.10 -35.54
CA TYR A 833 10.43 28.11 -34.74
C TYR A 833 10.41 27.77 -33.25
N HIS A 834 9.34 27.14 -32.75
CA HIS A 834 9.26 26.60 -31.40
C HIS A 834 10.30 25.50 -31.17
N THR A 835 10.30 24.43 -31.96
CA THR A 835 11.22 23.28 -31.75
C THR A 835 12.71 23.61 -31.94
N CYS A 836 13.03 24.75 -32.55
CA CYS A 836 14.39 25.29 -32.65
C CYS A 836 14.80 26.22 -31.48
N ASN A 837 13.87 26.85 -30.76
CA ASN A 837 14.18 27.88 -29.76
C ASN A 837 13.69 27.55 -28.34
N VAL A 838 12.64 26.73 -28.18
CA VAL A 838 12.23 26.15 -26.90
C VAL A 838 12.79 24.72 -26.82
N PRO A 839 13.65 24.40 -25.82
CA PRO A 839 14.22 23.07 -25.72
C PRO A 839 13.23 22.06 -25.12
N PHE A 840 13.38 20.81 -25.52
CA PHE A 840 12.89 19.67 -24.74
C PHE A 840 13.92 19.38 -23.63
N GLU A 841 13.53 19.53 -22.37
CA GLU A 841 14.44 19.47 -21.22
C GLU A 841 13.75 18.95 -19.94
N ASN A 842 14.54 18.47 -18.97
CA ASN A 842 14.04 17.96 -17.68
C ASN A 842 14.78 18.57 -16.47
N LEU A 843 15.40 19.73 -16.65
CA LEU A 843 16.29 20.40 -15.71
C LEU A 843 15.60 20.74 -14.39
N VAL A 844 14.28 20.97 -14.38
CA VAL A 844 13.50 21.14 -13.14
C VAL A 844 13.68 19.97 -12.16
N LEU A 845 13.82 18.73 -12.66
CA LEU A 845 14.00 17.53 -11.82
C LEU A 845 15.40 17.40 -11.20
N HIS A 846 16.35 18.21 -11.66
CA HIS A 846 17.76 18.14 -11.25
C HIS A 846 18.22 19.45 -10.60
N TYR A 847 17.96 20.59 -11.21
CA TYR A 847 18.42 21.93 -10.82
C TYR A 847 17.34 22.80 -10.14
N SER A 848 16.16 22.26 -9.78
CA SER A 848 15.25 22.95 -8.86
C SER A 848 15.47 22.48 -7.43
N THR A 849 15.43 23.39 -6.47
CA THR A 849 15.39 23.09 -5.03
C THR A 849 14.12 22.33 -4.63
N HIS A 850 13.00 22.60 -5.31
CA HIS A 850 11.70 21.98 -5.02
C HIS A 850 11.38 20.75 -5.90
N LYS A 851 12.01 20.62 -7.08
CA LYS A 851 11.87 19.50 -8.05
C LYS A 851 10.44 19.23 -8.53
N THR A 852 9.50 20.13 -8.23
CA THR A 852 8.09 20.08 -8.61
C THR A 852 7.93 20.56 -10.05
N VAL A 853 7.25 19.78 -10.88
CA VAL A 853 6.93 20.18 -12.26
C VAL A 853 5.47 20.63 -12.35
N THR A 854 5.29 21.88 -12.76
CA THR A 854 3.97 22.47 -13.02
C THR A 854 3.45 22.10 -14.40
N LEU A 855 2.12 22.13 -14.54
CA LEU A 855 1.39 22.08 -15.81
C LEU A 855 0.46 23.30 -15.97
N ASP A 856 0.53 24.28 -15.07
CA ASP A 856 -0.29 25.49 -15.14
C ASP A 856 0.15 26.39 -16.32
N PRO A 857 -0.77 26.85 -17.19
CA PRO A 857 -0.41 27.66 -18.35
C PRO A 857 0.32 28.98 -18.02
N ALA A 858 -0.02 29.68 -16.94
CA ALA A 858 0.63 30.94 -16.58
C ALA A 858 2.04 30.72 -16.02
N GLU A 859 2.24 29.65 -15.24
CA GLU A 859 3.58 29.23 -14.81
C GLU A 859 4.42 28.71 -15.98
N LEU A 860 3.82 27.96 -16.93
CA LEU A 860 4.49 27.49 -18.15
C LEU A 860 4.89 28.65 -19.07
N TYR A 861 4.04 29.67 -19.24
CA TYR A 861 4.39 30.91 -19.92
C TYR A 861 5.58 31.61 -19.24
N THR A 862 5.56 31.69 -17.91
CA THR A 862 6.67 32.27 -17.15
C THR A 862 7.96 31.46 -17.33
N LYS A 863 7.88 30.14 -17.35
CA LYS A 863 9.02 29.22 -17.57
C LYS A 863 9.62 29.33 -18.98
N ILE A 864 8.78 29.26 -20.01
CA ILE A 864 9.21 29.17 -21.41
C ILE A 864 9.51 30.56 -21.98
N VAL A 865 8.62 31.53 -21.81
CA VAL A 865 8.73 32.85 -22.47
C VAL A 865 9.57 33.84 -21.67
N ARG A 866 9.30 33.99 -20.37
CA ARG A 866 10.01 34.96 -19.51
C ARG A 866 11.37 34.44 -19.05
N ARG A 867 11.46 33.17 -18.63
CA ARG A 867 12.69 32.54 -18.14
C ARG A 867 13.56 31.88 -19.21
N ARG A 868 13.05 31.71 -20.44
CA ARG A 868 13.75 31.07 -21.59
C ARG A 868 14.27 29.65 -21.27
N LEU A 869 13.49 28.92 -20.47
CA LEU A 869 13.66 27.48 -20.25
C LEU A 869 12.77 26.71 -21.24
N GLY A 870 12.67 25.39 -21.10
CA GLY A 870 11.86 24.55 -21.97
C GLY A 870 10.84 23.73 -21.18
N GLY A 871 10.77 22.44 -21.46
CA GLY A 871 10.10 21.46 -20.62
C GLY A 871 10.08 20.06 -21.21
N ARG A 872 9.47 19.11 -20.51
CA ARG A 872 9.19 17.77 -21.03
C ARG A 872 7.97 17.81 -21.95
N CYS A 873 7.53 16.65 -22.44
CA CYS A 873 6.47 16.55 -23.44
C CYS A 873 5.15 17.24 -23.04
N MET A 874 4.70 17.05 -21.80
CA MET A 874 3.46 17.65 -21.31
C MET A 874 3.59 19.17 -21.12
N GLU A 875 4.69 19.63 -20.54
CA GLU A 875 4.98 21.07 -20.35
C GLU A 875 4.99 21.82 -21.70
N ASN A 876 5.69 21.29 -22.70
CA ASN A 876 5.76 21.90 -24.03
C ASN A 876 4.44 21.81 -24.80
N ASN A 877 3.77 20.65 -24.83
CA ASN A 877 2.53 20.50 -25.62
C ASN A 877 1.29 21.13 -24.95
N ILE A 878 1.21 21.25 -23.61
CA ILE A 878 0.21 22.12 -22.96
C ILE A 878 0.45 23.57 -23.37
N PHE A 879 1.67 24.08 -23.14
CA PHE A 879 1.99 25.48 -23.43
C PHE A 879 1.71 25.84 -24.90
N PHE A 880 2.21 25.03 -25.84
CA PHE A 880 2.01 25.25 -27.28
C PHE A 880 0.54 25.04 -27.70
N GLY A 881 -0.19 24.10 -27.08
CA GLY A 881 -1.63 23.93 -27.30
C GLY A 881 -2.44 25.15 -26.87
N THR A 882 -2.10 25.75 -25.72
CA THR A 882 -2.71 27.00 -25.25
C THR A 882 -2.37 28.18 -26.17
N VAL A 883 -1.13 28.31 -26.64
CA VAL A 883 -0.76 29.31 -27.67
C VAL A 883 -1.65 29.16 -28.91
N LEU A 884 -1.81 27.94 -29.43
CA LEU A 884 -2.60 27.71 -30.64
C LEU A 884 -4.09 28.01 -30.44
N ARG A 885 -4.69 27.65 -29.31
CA ARG A 885 -6.08 28.04 -28.97
C ARG A 885 -6.24 29.55 -28.90
N SER A 886 -5.26 30.25 -28.31
CA SER A 886 -5.22 31.72 -28.21
C SER A 886 -5.07 32.42 -29.56
N LEU A 887 -4.63 31.68 -30.59
CA LEU A 887 -4.54 32.13 -31.99
C LEU A 887 -5.77 31.70 -32.83
N GLY A 888 -6.80 31.11 -32.21
CA GLY A 888 -8.04 30.69 -32.88
C GLY A 888 -8.02 29.27 -33.48
N TYR A 889 -6.96 28.49 -33.31
CA TYR A 889 -6.93 27.12 -33.84
C TYR A 889 -7.82 26.16 -33.02
N GLU A 890 -8.55 25.28 -33.70
CA GLU A 890 -9.21 24.13 -33.08
C GLU A 890 -8.15 23.09 -32.67
N VAL A 891 -7.87 22.99 -31.36
CA VAL A 891 -6.83 22.11 -30.80
C VAL A 891 -7.44 21.08 -29.85
N ARG A 892 -7.16 19.80 -30.13
CA ARG A 892 -7.41 18.67 -29.22
C ARG A 892 -6.11 18.23 -28.57
N ASN A 893 -6.11 17.96 -27.26
CA ASN A 893 -4.95 17.36 -26.58
C ASN A 893 -5.11 15.83 -26.51
N CYS A 894 -4.12 15.06 -26.97
CA CYS A 894 -4.20 13.59 -27.00
C CYS A 894 -3.11 12.92 -26.16
N GLY A 895 -3.44 11.76 -25.59
CA GLY A 895 -2.50 10.90 -24.86
C GLY A 895 -1.70 10.00 -25.81
N GLY A 896 -0.42 9.78 -25.47
CA GLY A 896 0.49 8.95 -26.26
C GLY A 896 1.34 7.99 -25.42
N ARG A 897 1.90 6.98 -26.09
CA ARG A 897 2.80 5.96 -25.55
C ARG A 897 4.09 5.98 -26.35
N VAL A 898 5.21 6.30 -25.71
CA VAL A 898 6.55 6.19 -26.34
C VAL A 898 6.84 4.72 -26.67
N ALA A 899 7.40 4.46 -27.85
CA ALA A 899 7.81 3.13 -28.25
C ALA A 899 9.08 2.70 -27.51
N ARG A 900 9.20 1.42 -27.16
CA ARG A 900 10.38 0.89 -26.46
C ARG A 900 11.64 0.84 -27.33
N ALA A 901 11.49 0.98 -28.65
CA ALA A 901 12.58 1.33 -29.55
C ALA A 901 13.28 2.67 -29.22
N MET A 902 12.57 3.58 -28.55
CA MET A 902 13.06 4.91 -28.13
C MET A 902 13.63 4.92 -26.70
N SER A 903 13.49 3.81 -25.97
CA SER A 903 14.00 3.69 -24.61
C SER A 903 15.50 4.02 -24.55
N PRO A 904 16.00 4.73 -23.53
CA PRO A 904 17.44 5.00 -23.39
C PRO A 904 18.25 3.70 -23.15
N TYR A 905 17.60 2.63 -22.71
CA TYR A 905 18.19 1.34 -22.35
C TYR A 905 18.47 0.44 -23.58
N PRO A 906 19.75 0.12 -23.91
CA PRO A 906 20.10 -0.69 -25.09
C PRO A 906 19.56 -2.13 -25.10
N GLU A 907 19.31 -2.71 -23.94
CA GLU A 907 18.67 -4.01 -23.74
C GLU A 907 17.18 -3.96 -24.09
N VAL A 908 16.44 -2.95 -23.62
CA VAL A 908 15.04 -2.72 -23.99
C VAL A 908 14.89 -2.51 -25.50
N ARG A 909 15.79 -1.71 -26.12
CA ARG A 909 15.83 -1.52 -27.58
C ARG A 909 16.23 -2.76 -28.38
N ARG A 910 16.84 -3.78 -27.77
CA ARG A 910 17.12 -5.07 -28.44
C ARG A 910 15.94 -6.03 -28.28
N ASN A 911 15.45 -6.19 -27.06
CA ASN A 911 14.50 -7.24 -26.70
C ASN A 911 13.04 -6.86 -26.98
N GLN A 912 12.69 -5.57 -26.92
CA GLN A 912 11.29 -5.09 -26.91
C GLN A 912 10.98 -3.96 -27.92
N ARG A 913 11.82 -3.75 -28.94
CA ARG A 913 11.66 -2.63 -29.92
C ARG A 913 10.34 -2.56 -30.68
N ALA A 914 9.54 -3.62 -30.68
CA ALA A 914 8.24 -3.66 -31.35
C ALA A 914 7.06 -3.15 -30.48
N THR A 915 7.27 -2.97 -29.17
CA THR A 915 6.24 -2.58 -28.20
C THR A 915 6.38 -1.12 -27.74
N TYR A 916 5.43 -0.67 -26.93
CA TYR A 916 5.31 0.66 -26.35
C TYR A 916 5.18 0.58 -24.83
N ASP A 917 5.35 1.73 -24.17
CA ASP A 917 5.13 1.85 -22.73
C ASP A 917 3.66 2.12 -22.35
N GLY A 918 3.41 2.32 -21.05
CA GLY A 918 2.20 2.96 -20.55
C GLY A 918 1.99 4.37 -21.14
N TRP A 919 0.82 4.96 -20.90
CA TRP A 919 0.58 6.36 -21.24
C TRP A 919 1.62 7.24 -20.54
N ASN A 920 2.47 7.91 -21.33
CA ASN A 920 3.64 8.65 -20.85
C ASN A 920 4.03 9.83 -21.76
N HIS A 921 3.27 10.08 -22.83
CA HIS A 921 3.47 11.17 -23.78
C HIS A 921 2.17 11.96 -23.97
N MET A 922 2.33 13.19 -24.46
CA MET A 922 1.26 14.10 -24.84
C MET A 922 1.57 14.64 -26.22
N LEU A 923 0.55 14.81 -27.07
CA LEU A 923 0.64 15.56 -28.32
C LEU A 923 -0.63 16.38 -28.55
N ASN A 924 -0.62 17.24 -29.56
CA ASN A 924 -1.78 18.00 -29.98
C ASN A 924 -2.25 17.53 -31.38
N LEU A 925 -3.55 17.55 -31.60
CA LEU A 925 -4.14 17.48 -32.94
C LEU A 925 -4.78 18.84 -33.26
N VAL A 926 -4.57 19.34 -34.47
CA VAL A 926 -5.11 20.63 -34.94
C VAL A 926 -5.96 20.42 -36.18
N ARG A 927 -7.17 20.97 -36.23
CA ARG A 927 -8.07 20.83 -37.40
C ARG A 927 -7.94 22.02 -38.35
N LEU A 928 -7.81 21.71 -39.64
CA LEU A 928 -7.68 22.67 -40.74
C LEU A 928 -8.46 22.16 -41.97
N ASP A 929 -9.42 22.94 -42.49
CA ASP A 929 -10.35 22.54 -43.58
C ASP A 929 -10.75 21.04 -43.49
N ASP A 930 -11.48 20.71 -42.41
CA ASP A 930 -11.99 19.37 -42.06
C ASP A 930 -10.95 18.23 -41.94
N GLU A 931 -9.67 18.56 -41.78
CA GLU A 931 -8.60 17.59 -41.63
C GLU A 931 -7.79 17.82 -40.36
N TRP A 932 -7.55 16.74 -39.60
CA TRP A 932 -6.68 16.77 -38.42
C TRP A 932 -5.20 16.66 -38.81
N TYR A 933 -4.36 17.43 -38.13
CA TYR A 933 -2.91 17.42 -38.26
C TYR A 933 -2.27 17.06 -36.91
N VAL A 934 -1.31 16.13 -36.93
CA VAL A 934 -0.45 15.80 -35.79
C VAL A 934 0.52 16.95 -35.55
N VAL A 935 0.49 17.52 -34.35
CA VAL A 935 1.31 18.65 -33.93
C VAL A 935 1.91 18.31 -32.57
N ASP A 936 3.21 18.00 -32.56
CA ASP A 936 3.94 17.60 -31.36
C ASP A 936 5.28 18.31 -31.32
N VAL A 937 5.41 19.26 -30.38
CA VAL A 937 6.66 19.96 -30.08
C VAL A 937 7.40 19.35 -28.86
N GLY A 938 6.77 18.38 -28.20
CA GLY A 938 7.18 17.80 -26.93
C GLY A 938 7.95 16.48 -27.01
N MET A 939 8.06 15.82 -28.17
CA MET A 939 8.86 14.61 -28.37
C MET A 939 10.37 14.89 -28.66
N GLY A 940 10.78 16.16 -28.71
CA GLY A 940 12.17 16.55 -28.96
C GLY A 940 12.68 16.09 -30.33
N SER A 941 13.97 15.76 -30.43
CA SER A 941 14.66 15.42 -31.68
C SER A 941 14.07 14.23 -32.45
N MET A 942 13.30 13.38 -31.78
CA MET A 942 12.74 12.15 -32.34
C MET A 942 11.33 12.33 -32.91
N GLY A 943 10.66 13.44 -32.61
CA GLY A 943 9.27 13.70 -33.00
C GLY A 943 9.08 14.25 -34.42
N PRO A 944 7.82 14.61 -34.74
CA PRO A 944 7.52 15.50 -35.85
C PRO A 944 8.34 16.80 -35.77
N ASN A 945 8.83 17.27 -36.91
CA ASN A 945 9.48 18.59 -37.03
C ASN A 945 8.57 19.63 -37.71
N LEU A 946 7.39 19.21 -38.16
CA LEU A 946 6.34 20.00 -38.79
C LEU A 946 4.97 19.33 -38.49
N PRO A 947 3.85 20.05 -38.65
CA PRO A 947 2.51 19.46 -38.71
C PRO A 947 2.41 18.43 -39.83
N TYR A 948 1.75 17.29 -39.57
CA TYR A 948 1.49 16.25 -40.59
C TYR A 948 0.02 15.83 -40.60
N PRO A 949 -0.63 15.72 -41.78
CA PRO A 949 -2.04 15.31 -41.87
C PRO A 949 -2.23 13.89 -41.33
N LEU A 950 -3.30 13.69 -40.56
CA LEU A 950 -3.66 12.43 -39.90
C LEU A 950 -4.32 11.47 -40.91
N ARG A 951 -3.54 10.97 -41.86
CA ARG A 951 -3.97 10.01 -42.90
C ARG A 951 -3.26 8.66 -42.71
N ASP A 952 -4.00 7.57 -42.89
CA ASP A 952 -3.42 6.22 -42.81
C ASP A 952 -2.46 5.98 -43.99
N GLY A 953 -1.31 5.36 -43.71
CA GLY A 953 -0.24 5.15 -44.67
C GLY A 953 0.48 6.42 -45.15
N PHE A 954 0.34 7.58 -44.48
CA PHE A 954 1.02 8.82 -44.88
C PHE A 954 2.53 8.74 -44.63
N GLU A 955 3.31 8.49 -45.69
CA GLU A 955 4.77 8.61 -45.69
C GLU A 955 5.23 9.96 -46.26
N THR A 956 6.21 10.61 -45.63
CA THR A 956 6.88 11.80 -46.19
C THR A 956 8.30 11.98 -45.65
N ILE A 957 9.08 12.88 -46.25
CA ILE A 957 10.40 13.29 -45.74
C ILE A 957 10.21 14.24 -44.55
N SER A 958 10.88 13.93 -43.44
CA SER A 958 10.86 14.74 -42.22
C SER A 958 12.11 15.64 -42.12
N ILE A 959 13.29 15.03 -42.07
CA ILE A 959 14.60 15.71 -42.02
C ILE A 959 15.53 14.90 -42.92
N ALA A 960 15.73 15.34 -44.17
CA ALA A 960 16.37 14.50 -45.19
C ALA A 960 17.72 13.87 -44.72
N PRO A 961 17.90 12.53 -44.85
CA PRO A 961 17.05 11.57 -45.56
C PRO A 961 15.91 10.95 -44.73
N ARG A 962 15.77 11.26 -43.43
CA ARG A 962 14.78 10.67 -42.50
C ARG A 962 13.35 10.78 -43.04
N LEU A 963 12.69 9.66 -43.28
CA LEU A 963 11.25 9.59 -43.54
C LEU A 963 10.47 9.43 -42.23
N ILE A 964 9.21 9.86 -42.23
CA ILE A 964 8.21 9.51 -41.22
C ILE A 964 7.04 8.79 -41.89
N ARG A 965 6.31 8.00 -41.08
CA ARG A 965 5.04 7.39 -41.46
C ARG A 965 4.03 7.54 -40.34
N LEU A 966 2.84 8.06 -40.67
CA LEU A 966 1.64 7.88 -39.85
C LEU A 966 0.85 6.70 -40.40
N GLN A 967 0.45 5.78 -39.52
CA GLN A 967 -0.41 4.65 -39.88
C GLN A 967 -1.29 4.20 -38.72
N LEU A 968 -2.51 3.75 -39.03
CA LEU A 968 -3.53 3.33 -38.06
C LEU A 968 -3.55 1.80 -37.94
N ARG A 969 -2.74 1.27 -37.01
CA ARG A 969 -2.48 -0.17 -36.83
C ARG A 969 -2.64 -0.63 -35.38
N PRO A 970 -2.87 -1.94 -35.14
CA PRO A 970 -2.73 -2.49 -33.79
C PRO A 970 -1.29 -2.38 -33.28
N ILE A 971 -1.14 -2.45 -31.96
CA ILE A 971 0.15 -2.65 -31.28
C ILE A 971 0.29 -4.13 -30.85
N ALA A 972 1.51 -4.60 -30.68
CA ALA A 972 1.80 -6.03 -30.42
C ALA A 972 1.28 -6.50 -29.06
N GLU A 973 1.13 -5.58 -28.12
CA GLU A 973 0.66 -5.78 -26.74
C GLU A 973 -0.87 -5.80 -26.63
N SER A 974 -1.59 -5.69 -27.74
CA SER A 974 -3.05 -5.67 -27.75
C SER A 974 -3.64 -7.08 -27.78
N TYR A 975 -3.75 -7.71 -26.61
CA TYR A 975 -4.23 -9.09 -26.38
C TYR A 975 -5.69 -9.42 -26.83
N ALA A 976 -6.35 -8.56 -27.61
CA ALA A 976 -7.70 -8.77 -28.13
C ALA A 976 -7.69 -9.70 -29.37
N THR A 977 -7.28 -10.95 -29.18
CA THR A 977 -7.21 -11.98 -30.22
C THR A 977 -8.53 -12.74 -30.38
N ARG A 978 -9.19 -12.55 -31.54
CA ARG A 978 -10.57 -12.97 -31.87
C ARG A 978 -11.69 -12.32 -31.04
N SER A 979 -12.88 -12.32 -31.63
CA SER A 979 -14.19 -12.25 -30.98
C SER A 979 -15.25 -12.72 -32.00
N ALA A 980 -16.54 -12.51 -31.72
CA ALA A 980 -17.68 -12.97 -32.52
C ALA A 980 -18.42 -11.85 -33.28
N SER A 981 -17.74 -10.81 -33.77
CA SER A 981 -18.39 -9.61 -34.34
C SER A 981 -17.64 -8.66 -35.32
N GLY A 982 -16.35 -8.86 -35.67
CA GLY A 982 -15.80 -8.35 -36.96
C GLY A 982 -14.61 -7.37 -37.04
N THR A 983 -14.13 -6.71 -35.99
CA THR A 983 -12.90 -5.84 -36.03
C THR A 983 -11.78 -6.30 -35.10
N GLY A 984 -10.54 -6.34 -35.61
CA GLY A 984 -9.37 -6.83 -34.88
C GLY A 984 -8.99 -6.00 -33.64
N PRO A 985 -7.85 -6.28 -33.00
CA PRO A 985 -7.37 -5.50 -31.85
C PRO A 985 -7.38 -3.99 -32.13
N PRO A 986 -7.76 -3.14 -31.15
CA PRO A 986 -7.95 -1.71 -31.35
C PRO A 986 -6.72 -1.04 -31.96
N LYS A 987 -6.94 -0.38 -33.10
CA LYS A 987 -5.91 0.35 -33.83
C LYS A 987 -5.55 1.65 -33.11
N MET A 988 -4.27 2.01 -33.11
CA MET A 988 -3.77 3.30 -32.70
C MET A 988 -2.93 3.93 -33.81
N TRP A 989 -2.91 5.26 -33.85
CA TRP A 989 -2.04 6.00 -34.75
C TRP A 989 -0.60 5.83 -34.31
N CYS A 990 0.21 5.19 -35.14
CA CYS A 990 1.62 4.96 -34.89
C CYS A 990 2.45 5.92 -35.74
N PHE A 991 3.32 6.69 -35.10
CA PHE A 991 4.34 7.50 -35.76
C PHE A 991 5.64 6.69 -35.83
N ASP A 992 5.95 6.17 -37.02
CA ASP A 992 7.20 5.48 -37.29
C ASP A 992 8.20 6.40 -38.02
N VAL A 993 9.49 6.13 -37.85
CA VAL A 993 10.60 6.85 -38.49
C VAL A 993 11.48 5.87 -39.25
N CYS A 994 11.90 6.21 -40.48
CA CYS A 994 12.93 5.48 -41.22
C CYS A 994 14.14 6.38 -41.44
N TYR A 995 15.26 6.05 -40.80
CA TYR A 995 16.48 6.87 -40.83
C TYR A 995 17.29 6.69 -42.13
N ASN A 996 17.23 5.52 -42.76
CA ASN A 996 18.07 5.12 -43.89
C ASN A 996 17.26 4.59 -45.09
N PRO A 997 16.42 5.40 -45.76
CA PRO A 997 15.55 4.93 -46.85
C PRO A 997 16.28 4.68 -48.19
N ALA A 998 17.56 5.08 -48.30
CA ALA A 998 18.31 5.05 -49.56
C ALA A 998 18.65 3.64 -50.06
N ASP A 999 18.58 2.63 -49.19
CA ASP A 999 18.73 1.22 -49.54
C ASP A 999 17.38 0.52 -49.31
N ALA A 1000 16.70 0.17 -50.41
CA ALA A 1000 15.38 -0.47 -50.35
C ALA A 1000 15.41 -1.85 -49.66
N ALA A 1001 16.56 -2.54 -49.66
CA ALA A 1001 16.73 -3.81 -48.94
C ALA A 1001 17.01 -3.60 -47.43
N LYS A 1002 17.18 -2.34 -46.98
CA LYS A 1002 17.41 -1.96 -45.57
C LYS A 1002 16.47 -0.84 -45.08
N LYS A 1003 15.31 -0.62 -45.72
CA LYS A 1003 14.28 0.37 -45.30
C LYS A 1003 13.57 -0.09 -44.01
N GLU A 1004 14.29 -0.07 -42.88
CA GLU A 1004 13.75 -0.40 -41.57
C GLU A 1004 12.93 0.77 -41.01
N TRP A 1005 11.70 0.46 -40.57
CA TRP A 1005 10.81 1.39 -39.87
C TRP A 1005 10.92 1.19 -38.37
N VAL A 1006 11.23 2.26 -37.64
CA VAL A 1006 11.37 2.26 -36.18
C VAL A 1006 10.15 2.98 -35.57
N PRO A 1007 9.34 2.32 -34.73
CA PRO A 1007 8.23 3.00 -34.05
C PRO A 1007 8.77 4.04 -33.08
N THR A 1008 8.13 5.21 -33.01
CA THR A 1008 8.54 6.31 -32.10
C THR A 1008 7.54 6.48 -30.96
N TYR A 1009 6.26 6.58 -31.30
CA TYR A 1009 5.16 6.56 -30.34
C TYR A 1009 3.85 6.14 -31.03
N CYS A 1010 2.86 5.75 -30.24
CA CYS A 1010 1.48 5.59 -30.70
C CYS A 1010 0.50 6.40 -29.85
N PHE A 1011 -0.67 6.74 -30.41
CA PHE A 1011 -1.68 7.57 -29.76
C PHE A 1011 -3.11 7.27 -30.26
N THR A 1012 -4.10 7.76 -29.51
CA THR A 1012 -5.51 7.76 -29.88
C THR A 1012 -5.98 9.17 -30.24
N GLU A 1013 -7.00 9.28 -31.09
CA GLU A 1013 -7.71 10.55 -31.35
C GLU A 1013 -8.55 11.04 -30.16
N THR A 1014 -8.75 10.20 -29.14
CA THR A 1014 -9.41 10.55 -27.88
C THR A 1014 -8.73 11.76 -27.23
N GLU A 1015 -9.53 12.75 -26.83
CA GLU A 1015 -9.01 13.85 -26.00
C GLU A 1015 -8.67 13.35 -24.60
N PHE A 1016 -7.52 13.76 -24.08
CA PHE A 1016 -7.09 13.55 -22.69
C PHE A 1016 -7.30 14.86 -21.93
N LEU A 1017 -7.79 14.76 -20.70
CA LEU A 1017 -8.09 15.91 -19.86
C LEU A 1017 -6.84 16.38 -19.10
N PRO A 1018 -6.79 17.65 -18.65
CA PRO A 1018 -5.77 18.16 -17.74
C PRO A 1018 -5.37 17.22 -16.58
N GLN A 1019 -6.30 16.49 -15.96
CA GLN A 1019 -5.98 15.57 -14.86
C GLN A 1019 -5.29 14.27 -15.33
N ASP A 1020 -5.56 13.80 -16.56
CA ASP A 1020 -4.80 12.69 -17.14
C ASP A 1020 -3.32 13.11 -17.27
N TYR A 1021 -3.07 14.35 -17.67
CA TYR A 1021 -1.72 14.91 -17.76
C TYR A 1021 -1.08 15.16 -16.39
N GLU A 1022 -1.82 15.49 -15.33
CA GLU A 1022 -1.29 15.49 -13.95
C GLU A 1022 -0.75 14.09 -13.58
N VAL A 1023 -1.52 13.02 -13.82
CA VAL A 1023 -1.10 11.63 -13.51
C VAL A 1023 0.11 11.20 -14.34
N LEU A 1024 0.10 11.49 -15.65
CA LEU A 1024 1.22 11.22 -16.57
C LEU A 1024 2.48 12.00 -16.19
N SER A 1025 2.34 13.27 -15.81
CA SER A 1025 3.44 14.12 -15.37
C SER A 1025 4.00 13.66 -14.04
N TRP A 1026 3.14 13.31 -13.07
CA TRP A 1026 3.54 12.76 -11.77
C TRP A 1026 4.36 11.48 -11.93
N PHE A 1027 3.90 10.52 -12.74
CA PHE A 1027 4.67 9.29 -13.00
C PHE A 1027 6.04 9.60 -13.63
N THR A 1028 6.08 10.47 -14.64
CA THR A 1028 7.33 10.77 -15.36
C THR A 1028 8.30 11.65 -14.57
N SER A 1029 7.84 12.39 -13.56
CA SER A 1029 8.63 13.31 -12.72
C SER A 1029 9.02 12.77 -11.34
N THR A 1030 8.24 11.87 -10.74
CA THR A 1030 8.50 11.37 -9.36
C THR A 1030 9.02 9.94 -9.31
N ASN A 1031 8.68 9.08 -10.28
CA ASN A 1031 9.09 7.68 -10.26
C ASN A 1031 10.63 7.55 -10.40
N PRO A 1032 11.35 6.94 -9.44
CA PRO A 1032 12.81 6.74 -9.55
C PRO A 1032 13.23 5.86 -10.75
N ARG A 1033 12.31 5.06 -11.30
CA ARG A 1033 12.54 4.26 -12.52
C ARG A 1033 12.38 5.06 -13.81
N SER A 1034 11.75 6.25 -13.78
CA SER A 1034 11.79 7.18 -14.92
C SER A 1034 13.24 7.51 -15.29
N PHE A 1035 13.56 7.67 -16.59
CA PHE A 1035 14.90 8.12 -16.98
C PHE A 1035 15.05 9.63 -16.76
N PHE A 1036 13.94 10.38 -16.83
CA PHE A 1036 13.92 11.82 -16.57
C PHE A 1036 14.35 12.17 -15.15
N THR A 1037 14.12 11.30 -14.17
CA THR A 1037 14.53 11.52 -12.77
C THR A 1037 15.99 11.14 -12.52
N ARG A 1038 16.72 10.62 -13.51
CA ARG A 1038 18.10 10.10 -13.35
C ARG A 1038 19.13 10.76 -14.26
N TYR A 1039 18.80 11.03 -15.53
CA TYR A 1039 19.71 11.67 -16.48
C TYR A 1039 19.26 13.07 -16.83
N VAL A 1040 20.18 14.04 -16.79
CA VAL A 1040 19.99 15.36 -17.39
C VAL A 1040 19.88 15.21 -18.91
N THR A 1041 18.85 15.80 -19.51
CA THR A 1041 18.68 15.88 -20.98
C THR A 1041 18.22 17.27 -21.39
N CYS A 1042 18.75 17.75 -22.50
CA CYS A 1042 18.32 19.01 -23.14
C CYS A 1042 18.50 18.87 -24.66
N THR A 1043 17.45 19.17 -25.43
CA THR A 1043 17.38 18.86 -26.86
C THR A 1043 16.70 19.99 -27.62
N LYS A 1044 17.22 20.36 -28.81
CA LYS A 1044 16.56 21.29 -29.74
C LYS A 1044 16.84 20.93 -31.20
N MET A 1045 15.96 21.34 -32.10
CA MET A 1045 16.14 21.16 -33.55
C MET A 1045 17.15 22.17 -34.11
N LEU A 1046 17.90 21.76 -35.15
CA LEU A 1046 18.78 22.62 -35.94
C LEU A 1046 18.12 22.97 -37.27
N MET A 1047 18.16 24.24 -37.63
CA MET A 1047 17.56 24.78 -38.86
C MET A 1047 18.63 25.43 -39.75
N ASP A 1048 18.51 25.22 -41.05
CA ASP A 1048 19.14 26.03 -42.08
C ASP A 1048 18.34 27.33 -42.21
N GLU A 1049 18.87 28.44 -41.68
CA GLU A 1049 18.13 29.71 -41.59
C GLU A 1049 17.85 30.35 -42.96
N GLU A 1050 18.66 30.06 -43.99
CA GLU A 1050 18.44 30.54 -45.35
C GLU A 1050 17.26 29.81 -46.04
N LYS A 1051 17.08 28.52 -45.73
CA LYS A 1051 16.09 27.64 -46.38
C LYS A 1051 14.83 27.42 -45.52
N GLU A 1052 14.88 27.79 -44.24
CA GLU A 1052 13.85 27.52 -43.23
C GLU A 1052 13.47 26.03 -43.15
N VAL A 1053 14.48 25.16 -43.24
CA VAL A 1053 14.33 23.70 -43.13
C VAL A 1053 15.09 23.20 -41.91
N ILE A 1054 14.44 22.36 -41.10
CA ILE A 1054 15.10 21.64 -40.02
C ILE A 1054 16.00 20.56 -40.65
N VAL A 1055 17.31 20.68 -40.42
CA VAL A 1055 18.36 19.82 -40.99
C VAL A 1055 18.92 18.81 -40.00
N GLY A 1056 18.58 18.96 -38.71
CA GLY A 1056 19.22 18.19 -37.65
C GLY A 1056 18.72 18.50 -36.25
N ASN A 1057 19.51 18.13 -35.24
CA ASN A 1057 19.28 18.44 -33.83
C ASN A 1057 20.59 18.50 -33.02
N LEU A 1058 20.48 19.16 -31.87
CA LEU A 1058 21.44 19.10 -30.77
C LEU A 1058 20.79 18.37 -29.59
N THR A 1059 21.51 17.44 -28.99
CA THR A 1059 21.07 16.64 -27.84
C THR A 1059 22.20 16.55 -26.79
N LEU A 1060 22.02 17.19 -25.64
CA LEU A 1060 22.74 16.87 -24.41
C LEU A 1060 22.04 15.67 -23.75
N PHE A 1061 22.80 14.64 -23.40
CA PHE A 1061 22.33 13.52 -22.57
C PHE A 1061 23.42 13.11 -21.58
N ALA A 1062 23.10 13.17 -20.29
CA ALA A 1062 23.99 13.05 -19.14
C ALA A 1062 25.14 14.07 -19.15
N ASP A 1063 26.25 13.74 -19.79
CA ASP A 1063 27.52 14.48 -19.89
C ASP A 1063 27.82 14.97 -21.31
N THR A 1064 27.25 14.29 -22.32
CA THR A 1064 27.69 14.42 -23.70
C THR A 1064 26.71 15.23 -24.53
N VAL A 1065 27.21 16.26 -25.21
CA VAL A 1065 26.49 17.00 -26.25
C VAL A 1065 26.80 16.37 -27.62
N ARG A 1066 25.74 15.94 -28.31
CA ARG A 1066 25.79 15.34 -29.65
C ARG A 1066 25.02 16.19 -30.64
N GLU A 1067 25.60 16.37 -31.81
CA GLU A 1067 24.97 16.99 -32.97
C GLU A 1067 24.61 15.89 -33.98
N THR A 1068 23.43 16.00 -34.61
CA THR A 1068 23.00 15.12 -35.69
C THR A 1068 22.53 15.99 -36.85
N ILE A 1069 23.12 15.86 -38.05
CA ILE A 1069 22.71 16.55 -39.27
C ILE A 1069 22.52 15.50 -40.38
N GLY A 1070 21.29 15.37 -40.88
CA GLY A 1070 20.90 14.23 -41.72
C GLY A 1070 21.25 12.89 -41.06
N ALA A 1071 22.05 12.06 -41.74
CA ALA A 1071 22.56 10.80 -41.19
C ALA A 1071 23.87 10.94 -40.37
N ASN A 1072 24.53 12.10 -40.39
CA ASN A 1072 25.81 12.31 -39.73
C ASN A 1072 25.60 12.68 -38.27
N ARG A 1073 26.08 11.84 -37.35
CA ARG A 1073 26.04 12.08 -35.90
C ARG A 1073 27.45 12.23 -35.33
N ARG A 1074 27.73 13.33 -34.64
CA ARG A 1074 29.03 13.59 -33.98
C ARG A 1074 28.84 14.01 -32.52
N VAL A 1075 29.81 13.67 -31.68
CA VAL A 1075 29.98 14.30 -30.37
C VAL A 1075 30.63 15.67 -30.61
N ILE A 1076 30.14 16.71 -29.94
CA ILE A 1076 30.69 18.09 -30.05
C ILE A 1076 31.24 18.63 -28.73
N LYS A 1077 30.78 18.13 -27.57
CA LYS A 1077 31.36 18.37 -26.25
C LYS A 1077 31.10 17.17 -25.35
N GLU A 1078 32.11 16.75 -24.61
CA GLU A 1078 31.97 15.85 -23.45
C GLU A 1078 32.26 16.71 -22.22
N CYS A 1079 31.28 16.87 -21.34
CA CYS A 1079 31.41 17.71 -20.15
C CYS A 1079 31.97 16.86 -19.01
N LYS A 1080 33.17 17.19 -18.53
CA LYS A 1080 33.84 16.46 -17.45
C LYS A 1080 33.43 16.99 -16.07
N THR A 1081 33.08 18.26 -16.00
CA THR A 1081 32.70 18.97 -14.78
C THR A 1081 31.29 19.54 -14.87
N GLU A 1082 30.70 19.88 -13.72
CA GLU A 1082 29.37 20.49 -13.72
C GLU A 1082 29.37 21.85 -14.42
N ASP A 1083 30.42 22.65 -14.21
CA ASP A 1083 30.57 23.96 -14.85
C ASP A 1083 30.68 23.85 -16.37
N GLU A 1084 31.33 22.80 -16.90
CA GLU A 1084 31.36 22.52 -18.35
C GLU A 1084 29.96 22.18 -18.91
N ARG A 1085 29.11 21.50 -18.12
CA ARG A 1085 27.71 21.16 -18.49
C ARG A 1085 26.78 22.36 -18.38
N LEU A 1086 26.91 23.17 -17.32
CA LEU A 1086 26.20 24.43 -17.16
C LEU A 1086 26.56 25.43 -18.27
N GLN A 1087 27.85 25.51 -18.62
CA GLN A 1087 28.32 26.27 -19.79
C GLN A 1087 27.70 25.72 -21.09
N ALA A 1088 27.63 24.40 -21.28
CA ALA A 1088 27.01 23.81 -22.46
C ALA A 1088 25.52 24.15 -22.58
N LEU A 1089 24.78 24.14 -21.46
CA LEU A 1089 23.37 24.57 -21.42
C LEU A 1089 23.23 26.04 -21.84
N ALA A 1090 24.07 26.93 -21.32
CA ALA A 1090 24.04 28.36 -21.65
C ALA A 1090 24.45 28.65 -23.10
N GLU A 1091 25.59 28.13 -23.57
CA GLU A 1091 26.16 28.44 -24.89
C GLU A 1091 25.46 27.71 -26.04
N ILE A 1092 25.17 26.41 -25.86
CA ILE A 1092 24.68 25.55 -26.95
C ILE A 1092 23.15 25.54 -26.99
N PHE A 1093 22.49 25.51 -25.82
CA PHE A 1093 21.04 25.42 -25.71
C PHE A 1093 20.34 26.75 -25.38
N ASN A 1094 21.09 27.81 -25.03
CA ASN A 1094 20.57 29.10 -24.57
C ASN A 1094 19.72 29.01 -23.28
N VAL A 1095 20.06 28.05 -22.41
CA VAL A 1095 19.38 27.81 -21.14
C VAL A 1095 20.21 28.39 -19.99
N HIS A 1096 19.68 29.42 -19.33
CA HIS A 1096 20.40 30.21 -18.32
C HIS A 1096 19.81 29.97 -16.92
N LEU A 1097 20.46 29.11 -16.14
CA LEU A 1097 20.09 28.84 -14.75
C LEU A 1097 20.61 29.95 -13.81
N THR A 1098 19.90 30.19 -12.71
CA THR A 1098 20.29 31.09 -11.60
C THR A 1098 21.33 30.46 -10.69
N ASP A 1099 21.98 31.26 -9.84
CA ASP A 1099 23.00 30.78 -8.90
C ASP A 1099 22.44 29.99 -7.70
N GLU A 1100 21.12 29.87 -7.59
CA GLU A 1100 20.44 28.90 -6.72
C GLU A 1100 20.25 27.58 -7.49
N GLU A 1101 19.65 27.64 -8.70
CA GLU A 1101 19.40 26.45 -9.54
C GLU A 1101 20.70 25.67 -9.85
N LYS A 1102 21.80 26.37 -10.16
CA LYS A 1102 23.13 25.75 -10.36
C LYS A 1102 23.63 24.95 -9.16
N LYS A 1103 23.19 25.27 -7.93
CA LYS A 1103 23.59 24.61 -6.69
C LYS A 1103 22.62 23.54 -6.21
N ALA A 1104 21.42 23.48 -6.81
CA ALA A 1104 20.38 22.53 -6.41
C ALA A 1104 20.59 21.10 -6.97
N ILE A 1105 21.55 20.91 -7.87
CA ILE A 1105 21.85 19.58 -8.42
C ILE A 1105 22.40 18.64 -7.34
N PRO A 1106 21.81 17.46 -7.14
CA PRO A 1106 22.29 16.47 -6.18
C PRO A 1106 23.70 15.96 -6.49
N ASP A 1107 24.48 15.69 -5.45
CA ASP A 1107 25.84 15.19 -5.57
C ASP A 1107 25.91 13.80 -6.27
N ASP A 1108 24.83 12.99 -6.25
CA ASP A 1108 24.74 11.73 -7.01
C ASP A 1108 24.67 11.90 -8.54
N ARG A 1109 24.47 13.13 -9.03
CA ARG A 1109 24.25 13.45 -10.46
C ARG A 1109 25.14 14.56 -10.98
N ARG A 1110 25.88 15.20 -10.06
CA ARG A 1110 26.80 16.27 -10.33
C ARG A 1110 28.04 15.73 -11.04
N LEU A 1111 28.49 16.42 -12.08
CA LEU A 1111 29.76 16.11 -12.73
C LEU A 1111 30.93 16.70 -11.92
N ALA A 1112 32.12 16.11 -12.08
CA ALA A 1112 33.25 16.22 -11.15
C ALA A 1112 33.88 17.62 -10.99
#